data_AF-A0A809ZHD4-F1
#
_entry.id   AF-A0A809ZHD4-F1
#
_cell.length_a   1.000
_cell.length_b   1.000
_cell.length_c   1.000
_cell.angle_alpha   90.00
_cell.angle_beta   90.00
_cell.angle_gamma   90.00
#
_symmetry.space_group_name_H-M   'P 1'
#
loop_
_entity.id
_entity.type
_entity.pdbx_description
1 polymer ?
#
loop_
_entity_poly.entity_id
_entity_poly.type
_entity_poly.pdbx_seq_one_letter_code
_entity_poly.pdbx_strand_id
1 'polypeptide(L)'
;MVSTYFSYNYISHHLKQSLTRVEQQTDVAREAAYYKANIGKVKTVDDLMKDYRLYHYALKAYGLEDMAYAKAFMRKVLESDLSDAKSFVNKLVDKRYREFAAAFSFNGTATPVAQSENQTDETIGLYTATKKSQVDALADDTKYYSAQIGSISSADQLLNNDRLRNYVYSAFGIDQSKWPPDTISQVLRSDPSDPNSYVNTAFASQLTGLNAQLAQAKSDVSATNTKIADYTAQLSQPGADVAQLNVQILVEKYHLESYTKSISSLNDQIATIGGFVDLAGAFEFSADGSLPSGVPAQTAANVTLTTKRFDDSKSDVYAAASPLNEAFATVQFRNAIGKIDSVQAFVSTPAVYDFALGAVGLDPAEVSQATVKAALESDLSDPKSFVYTLKDNRYVELARAFNFDAKGNLTTPLVAQDSAKVLQTAKDYVIAVLKQASPEQQKAVREQAQKDATSYQEAIAGIDSVSELLANRKMVDFILVAKGLDPKKVSTEYLKKIFASDLNNPKSFANTESDHRFAEIAASFNFDSKGNVARLAMVGPQKQVQLRETQANYLQQSLEQQQGDTNPGVRLALYFQRKAGEITSAYDILADKALSEVFRTTFNLPDSMAAMPIDQQAKFVDKFMKIKDLSDPAKVEKLLGRFSAMYDVKNGQSIGQGQSPLLNLFQGSGSGLSDSTYLAIAKLRSH
;
A
#
# COMPACT_ATOMS: atom_id res chain seq x y z
N MET A 1 2.99 -21.58 6.03
CA MET A 1 3.60 -20.26 5.77
C MET A 1 4.83 -20.46 4.90
N VAL A 2 4.96 -19.72 3.81
CA VAL A 2 6.15 -19.71 2.95
C VAL A 2 7.23 -18.88 3.66
N SER A 3 8.49 -19.30 3.60
CA SER A 3 9.57 -18.61 4.31
C SER A 3 9.77 -17.18 3.79
N THR A 4 10.17 -16.25 4.65
CA THR A 4 10.55 -14.87 4.30
C THR A 4 11.61 -14.89 3.20
N TYR A 5 12.58 -15.81 3.27
CA TYR A 5 13.62 -15.98 2.25
C TYR A 5 13.06 -16.28 0.86
N PHE A 6 12.14 -17.24 0.75
CA PHE A 6 11.56 -17.62 -0.53
C PHE A 6 10.66 -16.51 -1.08
N SER A 7 9.85 -15.90 -0.22
CA SER A 7 8.93 -14.82 -0.58
C SER A 7 9.68 -13.57 -1.04
N TYR A 8 10.72 -13.14 -0.31
CA TYR A 8 11.56 -11.99 -0.68
C TYR A 8 12.31 -12.23 -1.99
N ASN A 9 13.00 -13.36 -2.16
CA ASN A 9 13.74 -13.62 -3.41
C ASN A 9 12.82 -13.72 -4.64
N TYR A 10 11.64 -14.33 -4.48
CA TYR A 10 10.64 -14.36 -5.54
C TYR A 10 10.17 -12.95 -5.91
N ILE A 11 9.93 -12.09 -4.93
CA ILE A 11 9.51 -10.70 -5.18
C ILE A 11 10.66 -9.86 -5.74
N SER A 12 11.89 -9.95 -5.21
CA SER A 12 13.05 -9.12 -5.58
C SER A 12 13.53 -9.37 -7.01
N HIS A 13 13.66 -10.64 -7.40
CA HIS A 13 14.10 -11.04 -8.74
C HIS A 13 13.06 -10.70 -9.81
N HIS A 14 11.81 -10.55 -9.39
CA HIS A 14 10.73 -10.13 -10.25
C HIS A 14 10.39 -8.65 -10.09
N LEU A 15 10.91 -7.89 -9.11
CA LEU A 15 10.40 -6.56 -8.71
C LEU A 15 10.39 -5.51 -9.83
N LYS A 16 11.42 -5.45 -10.69
CA LYS A 16 11.42 -4.56 -11.87
C LYS A 16 10.39 -5.00 -12.91
N GLN A 17 10.25 -6.32 -13.09
CA GLN A 17 9.17 -6.88 -13.89
C GLN A 17 7.83 -6.78 -13.16
N SER A 18 7.76 -6.72 -11.84
CA SER A 18 6.56 -6.63 -11.01
C SER A 18 6.08 -5.19 -10.92
N LEU A 19 6.93 -4.17 -10.95
CA LEU A 19 6.51 -2.76 -11.04
C LEU A 19 6.00 -2.46 -12.46
N THR A 20 6.71 -2.94 -13.50
CA THR A 20 6.24 -2.88 -14.89
C THR A 20 5.04 -3.82 -15.17
N ARG A 21 4.91 -4.94 -14.45
CA ARG A 21 3.73 -5.82 -14.48
C ARG A 21 2.61 -5.31 -13.60
N VAL A 22 2.81 -4.61 -12.49
CA VAL A 22 1.71 -4.10 -11.66
C VAL A 22 1.12 -2.85 -12.32
N GLU A 23 1.93 -2.07 -13.06
CA GLU A 23 1.42 -1.13 -14.06
C GLU A 23 0.64 -1.82 -15.21
N GLN A 24 0.68 -3.16 -15.34
CA GLN A 24 0.07 -3.92 -16.46
C GLN A 24 -0.68 -5.24 -16.11
N GLN A 25 -0.90 -5.61 -14.84
CA GLN A 25 -1.38 -6.94 -14.43
C GLN A 25 -2.20 -6.86 -13.15
N THR A 26 -3.48 -7.14 -13.30
CA THR A 26 -4.51 -7.15 -12.26
C THR A 26 -4.51 -8.48 -11.48
N ASP A 27 -5.23 -8.61 -10.35
CA ASP A 27 -5.29 -9.84 -9.52
C ASP A 27 -5.73 -11.09 -10.29
N VAL A 28 -6.51 -10.84 -11.34
CA VAL A 28 -6.87 -11.80 -12.37
C VAL A 28 -5.64 -12.46 -12.99
N ALA A 29 -4.59 -11.70 -13.29
CA ALA A 29 -3.34 -12.19 -13.84
C ALA A 29 -2.50 -12.99 -12.83
N ARG A 30 -2.57 -12.67 -11.52
CA ARG A 30 -1.88 -13.44 -10.47
C ARG A 30 -2.54 -14.80 -10.26
N GLU A 31 -3.85 -14.85 -10.14
CA GLU A 31 -4.58 -16.10 -10.00
C GLU A 31 -4.52 -16.92 -11.31
N ALA A 32 -4.55 -16.26 -12.48
CA ALA A 32 -4.30 -16.89 -13.77
C ALA A 32 -2.89 -17.47 -13.88
N ALA A 33 -1.87 -16.74 -13.41
CA ALA A 33 -0.49 -17.22 -13.39
C ALA A 33 -0.30 -18.40 -12.44
N TYR A 34 -0.93 -18.36 -11.26
CA TYR A 34 -0.94 -19.48 -10.33
C TYR A 34 -1.65 -20.70 -10.93
N TYR A 35 -2.82 -20.50 -11.53
CA TYR A 35 -3.57 -21.55 -12.20
C TYR A 35 -2.75 -22.17 -13.33
N LYS A 36 -2.19 -21.35 -14.23
CA LYS A 36 -1.32 -21.77 -15.35
C LYS A 36 -0.07 -22.53 -14.88
N ALA A 37 0.56 -22.10 -13.79
CA ALA A 37 1.78 -22.71 -13.28
C ALA A 37 1.56 -24.02 -12.52
N ASN A 38 0.34 -24.31 -12.05
CA ASN A 38 0.08 -25.44 -11.16
C ASN A 38 -0.94 -26.44 -11.71
N ILE A 39 -1.87 -26.05 -12.60
CA ILE A 39 -2.89 -26.97 -13.11
C ILE A 39 -2.30 -28.13 -13.93
N GLY A 40 -1.19 -27.92 -14.64
CA GLY A 40 -0.50 -28.99 -15.37
C GLY A 40 0.11 -30.09 -14.47
N LYS A 41 0.28 -29.79 -13.16
CA LYS A 41 0.77 -30.74 -12.15
C LYS A 41 -0.34 -31.64 -11.61
N VAL A 42 -1.60 -31.25 -11.79
CA VAL A 42 -2.78 -32.00 -11.34
C VAL A 42 -3.04 -33.17 -12.30
N LYS A 43 -3.20 -34.38 -11.75
CA LYS A 43 -3.32 -35.62 -12.53
C LYS A 43 -4.66 -36.33 -12.32
N THR A 44 -5.33 -36.07 -11.22
CA THR A 44 -6.59 -36.71 -10.85
C THR A 44 -7.62 -35.69 -10.37
N VAL A 45 -8.89 -36.10 -10.34
CA VAL A 45 -9.98 -35.34 -9.72
C VAL A 45 -9.65 -35.04 -8.25
N ASP A 46 -9.03 -35.99 -7.55
CA ASP A 46 -8.60 -35.82 -6.15
C ASP A 46 -7.54 -34.73 -5.98
N ASP A 47 -6.55 -34.67 -6.89
CA ASP A 47 -5.52 -33.64 -6.86
C ASP A 47 -6.12 -32.25 -7.04
N LEU A 48 -7.09 -32.10 -7.96
CA LEU A 48 -7.77 -30.83 -8.21
C LEU A 48 -8.55 -30.39 -6.98
N MET A 49 -9.35 -31.31 -6.42
CA MET A 49 -10.25 -31.01 -5.30
C MET A 49 -9.51 -30.79 -3.96
N LYS A 50 -8.29 -31.33 -3.83
CA LYS A 50 -7.42 -31.13 -2.68
C LYS A 50 -6.74 -29.75 -2.71
N ASP A 51 -6.44 -29.23 -3.89
CA ASP A 51 -5.92 -27.88 -4.05
C ASP A 51 -7.08 -26.87 -4.05
N TYR A 52 -7.31 -26.29 -2.87
CA TYR A 52 -8.36 -25.28 -2.65
C TYR A 52 -8.29 -24.15 -3.69
N ARG A 53 -7.09 -23.69 -4.04
CA ARG A 53 -6.91 -22.52 -4.89
C ARG A 53 -7.22 -22.85 -6.35
N LEU A 54 -6.76 -23.99 -6.86
CA LEU A 54 -7.07 -24.44 -8.22
C LEU A 54 -8.56 -24.79 -8.38
N TYR A 55 -9.14 -25.48 -7.40
CA TYR A 55 -10.55 -25.88 -7.42
C TYR A 55 -11.49 -24.66 -7.40
N HIS A 56 -11.27 -23.71 -6.49
CA HIS A 56 -12.10 -22.50 -6.39
C HIS A 56 -11.90 -21.58 -7.60
N TYR A 57 -10.69 -21.49 -8.15
CA TYR A 57 -10.43 -20.72 -9.36
C TYR A 57 -11.23 -21.26 -10.55
N ALA A 58 -11.18 -22.57 -10.78
CA ALA A 58 -11.92 -23.21 -11.86
C ALA A 58 -13.44 -23.04 -11.69
N LEU A 59 -13.98 -23.28 -10.50
CA LEU A 59 -15.42 -23.10 -10.26
C LEU A 59 -15.86 -21.66 -10.51
N LYS A 60 -15.08 -20.69 -10.05
CA LYS A 60 -15.32 -19.27 -10.29
C LYS A 60 -15.27 -18.91 -11.78
N ALA A 61 -14.34 -19.48 -12.54
CA ALA A 61 -14.28 -19.28 -13.99
C ALA A 61 -15.58 -19.66 -14.70
N TYR A 62 -16.20 -20.77 -14.28
CA TYR A 62 -17.46 -21.28 -14.85
C TYR A 62 -18.73 -20.77 -14.11
N GLY A 63 -18.59 -19.78 -13.21
CA GLY A 63 -19.73 -19.20 -12.48
C GLY A 63 -20.41 -20.17 -11.50
N LEU A 64 -19.68 -21.18 -11.02
CA LEU A 64 -20.13 -22.20 -10.07
C LEU A 64 -19.53 -21.97 -8.67
N GLU A 65 -19.14 -20.74 -8.33
CA GLU A 65 -18.44 -20.43 -7.07
C GLU A 65 -19.29 -20.79 -5.83
N ASP A 66 -20.59 -20.57 -5.90
CA ASP A 66 -21.55 -20.92 -4.85
C ASP A 66 -21.67 -22.44 -4.63
N MET A 67 -21.20 -23.25 -5.58
CA MET A 67 -21.24 -24.71 -5.52
C MET A 67 -19.92 -25.30 -5.01
N ALA A 68 -18.95 -24.46 -4.61
CA ALA A 68 -17.66 -24.92 -4.11
C ALA A 68 -17.76 -25.82 -2.86
N TYR A 69 -18.77 -25.60 -2.02
CA TYR A 69 -19.01 -26.45 -0.84
C TYR A 69 -19.46 -27.88 -1.23
N ALA A 70 -20.11 -28.05 -2.37
CA ALA A 70 -20.74 -29.30 -2.81
C ALA A 70 -19.73 -30.28 -3.46
N LYS A 71 -18.63 -30.57 -2.76
CA LYS A 71 -17.50 -31.35 -3.27
C LYS A 71 -17.91 -32.73 -3.85
N ALA A 72 -18.78 -33.47 -3.17
CA ALA A 72 -19.23 -34.78 -3.66
C ALA A 72 -20.05 -34.70 -4.96
N PHE A 73 -20.81 -33.61 -5.15
CA PHE A 73 -21.54 -33.35 -6.38
C PHE A 73 -20.58 -33.00 -7.51
N MET A 74 -19.65 -32.08 -7.26
CA MET A 74 -18.64 -31.66 -8.25
C MET A 74 -17.69 -32.80 -8.65
N ARG A 75 -17.39 -33.72 -7.73
CA ARG A 75 -16.68 -34.96 -8.04
C ARG A 75 -17.44 -35.80 -9.08
N LYS A 76 -18.73 -36.07 -8.87
CA LYS A 76 -19.56 -36.81 -9.83
C LYS A 76 -19.67 -36.11 -11.19
N VAL A 77 -19.66 -34.77 -11.19
CA VAL A 77 -19.62 -33.97 -12.42
C VAL A 77 -18.31 -34.23 -13.18
N LEU A 78 -17.15 -34.14 -12.51
CA LEU A 78 -15.83 -34.35 -13.11
C LEU A 78 -15.55 -35.81 -13.52
N GLU A 79 -16.15 -36.79 -12.84
CA GLU A 79 -16.01 -38.23 -13.14
C GLU A 79 -16.97 -38.71 -14.25
N SER A 80 -17.91 -37.87 -14.69
CA SER A 80 -18.90 -38.25 -15.69
C SER A 80 -18.30 -38.43 -17.09
N ASP A 81 -18.73 -39.47 -17.81
CA ASP A 81 -18.43 -39.63 -19.23
C ASP A 81 -19.29 -38.67 -20.07
N LEU A 82 -18.65 -37.71 -20.74
CA LEU A 82 -19.34 -36.72 -21.57
C LEU A 82 -19.94 -37.30 -22.85
N SER A 83 -19.46 -38.47 -23.30
CA SER A 83 -19.94 -39.17 -24.50
C SER A 83 -21.15 -40.07 -24.23
N ASP A 84 -21.33 -40.52 -22.99
CA ASP A 84 -22.54 -41.26 -22.59
C ASP A 84 -23.69 -40.30 -22.35
N ALA A 85 -24.71 -40.34 -23.20
CA ALA A 85 -25.93 -39.55 -23.06
C ALA A 85 -26.68 -39.80 -21.73
N LYS A 86 -26.41 -40.92 -21.04
CA LYS A 86 -27.01 -41.27 -19.74
C LYS A 86 -26.13 -40.89 -18.54
N SER A 87 -24.96 -40.28 -18.76
CA SER A 87 -24.06 -39.89 -17.67
C SER A 87 -24.68 -38.83 -16.75
N PHE A 88 -24.15 -38.72 -15.53
CA PHE A 88 -24.72 -37.84 -14.51
C PHE A 88 -24.75 -36.38 -14.96
N VAL A 89 -23.68 -35.88 -15.55
CA VAL A 89 -23.59 -34.49 -16.04
C VAL A 89 -24.51 -34.20 -17.22
N ASN A 90 -24.75 -35.17 -18.12
CA ASN A 90 -25.66 -35.01 -19.27
C ASN A 90 -27.15 -35.04 -18.86
N LYS A 91 -27.47 -35.42 -17.61
CA LYS A 91 -28.81 -35.35 -17.02
C LYS A 91 -29.08 -34.03 -16.27
N LEU A 92 -28.07 -33.19 -16.05
CA LEU A 92 -28.23 -31.92 -15.35
C LEU A 92 -28.85 -30.86 -16.27
N VAL A 93 -29.73 -30.02 -15.70
CA VAL A 93 -30.39 -28.92 -16.43
C VAL A 93 -29.42 -27.76 -16.66
N ASP A 94 -28.59 -27.46 -15.67
CA ASP A 94 -27.60 -26.38 -15.73
C ASP A 94 -26.38 -26.81 -16.56
N LYS A 95 -26.23 -26.20 -17.74
CA LYS A 95 -25.20 -26.51 -18.73
C LYS A 95 -23.79 -26.22 -18.22
N ARG A 96 -23.64 -25.33 -17.23
CA ARG A 96 -22.33 -24.94 -16.66
C ARG A 96 -21.59 -26.12 -16.05
N TYR A 97 -22.28 -27.11 -15.49
CA TYR A 97 -21.63 -28.32 -14.97
C TYR A 97 -21.03 -29.18 -16.08
N ARG A 98 -21.68 -29.23 -17.25
CA ARG A 98 -21.17 -29.93 -18.42
C ARG A 98 -19.98 -29.20 -19.03
N GLU A 99 -20.04 -27.87 -19.10
CA GLU A 99 -18.95 -27.01 -19.56
C GLU A 99 -17.74 -27.12 -18.62
N PHE A 100 -17.97 -27.09 -17.31
CA PHE A 100 -16.95 -27.32 -16.29
C PHE A 100 -16.32 -28.71 -16.41
N ALA A 101 -17.11 -29.77 -16.58
CA ALA A 101 -16.57 -31.12 -16.77
C ALA A 101 -15.76 -31.25 -18.07
N ALA A 102 -16.20 -30.62 -19.17
CA ALA A 102 -15.49 -30.58 -20.45
C ALA A 102 -14.17 -29.81 -20.41
N ALA A 103 -14.00 -28.94 -19.41
CA ALA A 103 -12.76 -28.22 -19.18
C ALA A 103 -11.62 -29.14 -18.69
N PHE A 104 -11.94 -30.33 -18.18
CA PHE A 104 -10.96 -31.24 -17.57
C PHE A 104 -10.87 -32.58 -18.30
N SER A 105 -9.66 -33.13 -18.38
CA SER A 105 -9.35 -34.32 -19.17
C SER A 105 -8.79 -35.46 -18.33
N PHE A 106 -9.38 -35.73 -17.16
CA PHE A 106 -8.92 -36.78 -16.24
C PHE A 106 -9.06 -38.22 -16.77
N ASN A 107 -9.86 -38.42 -17.84
CA ASN A 107 -10.25 -39.73 -18.34
C ASN A 107 -9.51 -40.18 -19.63
N GLY A 108 -8.36 -39.59 -19.99
CA GLY A 108 -7.68 -39.87 -21.28
C GLY A 108 -6.15 -39.99 -21.28
N THR A 109 -5.66 -41.13 -21.78
CA THR A 109 -4.27 -41.49 -22.20
C THR A 109 -3.17 -41.64 -21.12
N ALA A 110 -2.06 -42.30 -21.51
CA ALA A 110 -0.99 -42.84 -20.66
C ALA A 110 -0.22 -41.82 -19.78
N THR A 111 -0.44 -40.52 -19.97
CA THR A 111 0.05 -39.43 -19.12
C THR A 111 -1.09 -38.45 -18.84
N PRO A 112 -1.92 -38.68 -17.80
CA PRO A 112 -3.06 -37.81 -17.52
C PRO A 112 -2.58 -36.37 -17.24
N VAL A 113 -3.33 -35.40 -17.74
CA VAL A 113 -3.18 -33.98 -17.40
C VAL A 113 -4.56 -33.44 -17.07
N ALA A 114 -4.66 -32.59 -16.05
CA ALA A 114 -5.95 -32.02 -15.68
C ALA A 114 -6.59 -31.24 -16.84
N GLN A 115 -5.79 -30.48 -17.58
CA GLN A 115 -6.24 -29.68 -18.73
C GLN A 115 -5.17 -29.68 -19.83
N SER A 116 -5.59 -29.52 -21.08
CA SER A 116 -4.70 -29.09 -22.17
C SER A 116 -4.31 -27.62 -22.02
N GLU A 117 -3.30 -27.18 -22.77
CA GLU A 117 -2.88 -25.77 -22.79
C GLU A 117 -4.04 -24.84 -23.23
N ASN A 118 -4.80 -25.23 -24.26
CA ASN A 118 -5.97 -24.49 -24.72
C ASN A 118 -7.09 -24.42 -23.67
N GLN A 119 -7.39 -25.53 -22.98
CA GLN A 119 -8.39 -25.56 -21.89
C GLN A 119 -7.95 -24.72 -20.68
N THR A 120 -6.65 -24.69 -20.41
CA THR A 120 -6.06 -23.85 -19.34
C THR A 120 -6.24 -22.37 -19.67
N ASP A 121 -5.89 -21.96 -20.88
CA ASP A 121 -6.02 -20.57 -21.33
C ASP A 121 -7.50 -20.14 -21.43
N GLU A 122 -8.41 -21.03 -21.83
CA GLU A 122 -9.85 -20.79 -21.84
C GLU A 122 -10.42 -20.61 -20.41
N THR A 123 -10.01 -21.45 -19.45
CA THR A 123 -10.42 -21.32 -18.04
C THR A 123 -9.92 -20.02 -17.44
N ILE A 124 -8.70 -19.60 -17.77
CA ILE A 124 -8.12 -18.30 -17.39
C ILE A 124 -8.90 -17.13 -18.01
N GLY A 125 -9.25 -17.23 -19.29
CA GLY A 125 -10.07 -16.24 -19.99
C GLY A 125 -11.45 -16.07 -19.36
N LEU A 126 -12.11 -17.18 -18.99
CA LEU A 126 -13.41 -17.18 -18.34
C LEU A 126 -13.37 -16.58 -16.93
N TYR A 127 -12.35 -16.89 -16.14
CA TYR A 127 -12.13 -16.26 -14.84
C TYR A 127 -11.96 -14.73 -14.97
N THR A 128 -11.19 -14.30 -15.97
CA THR A 128 -10.97 -12.89 -16.30
C THR A 128 -12.26 -12.19 -16.68
N ALA A 129 -13.08 -12.82 -17.53
CA ALA A 129 -14.37 -12.29 -17.96
C ALA A 129 -15.37 -12.19 -16.80
N THR A 130 -15.46 -13.19 -15.94
CA THR A 130 -16.36 -13.21 -14.76
C THR A 130 -15.98 -12.15 -13.74
N LYS A 131 -14.68 -11.91 -13.51
CA LYS A 131 -14.24 -10.81 -12.63
C LYS A 131 -14.46 -9.43 -13.22
N LYS A 132 -14.24 -9.28 -14.52
CA LYS A 132 -14.56 -8.05 -15.24
C LYS A 132 -16.06 -7.75 -15.23
N SER A 133 -16.93 -8.75 -15.43
CA SER A 133 -18.38 -8.54 -15.41
C SER A 133 -18.92 -8.17 -14.02
N GLN A 134 -18.34 -8.68 -12.93
CA GLN A 134 -18.72 -8.29 -11.56
C GLN A 134 -18.39 -6.82 -11.26
N VAL A 135 -17.27 -6.31 -11.79
CA VAL A 135 -16.86 -4.90 -11.65
C VAL A 135 -17.64 -3.98 -12.59
N ASP A 136 -17.86 -4.40 -13.84
CA ASP A 136 -18.67 -3.66 -14.80
C ASP A 136 -20.12 -3.55 -14.29
N ALA A 137 -20.67 -4.60 -13.66
CA ALA A 137 -21.97 -4.56 -13.00
C ALA A 137 -22.03 -3.55 -11.83
N LEU A 138 -20.93 -3.39 -11.09
CA LEU A 138 -20.86 -2.48 -9.96
C LEU A 138 -20.76 -1.01 -10.40
N ALA A 139 -19.98 -0.73 -11.45
CA ALA A 139 -19.95 0.57 -12.11
C ALA A 139 -21.31 0.91 -12.77
N ASP A 140 -22.00 -0.10 -13.31
CA ASP A 140 -23.34 0.04 -13.84
C ASP A 140 -24.37 0.33 -12.74
N ASP A 141 -24.22 -0.21 -11.54
CA ASP A 141 -25.08 0.06 -10.39
C ASP A 141 -24.95 1.51 -9.92
N THR A 142 -23.72 2.03 -9.79
CA THR A 142 -23.46 3.44 -9.45
C THR A 142 -23.98 4.40 -10.52
N LYS A 143 -23.80 4.04 -11.80
CA LYS A 143 -24.33 4.82 -12.93
C LYS A 143 -25.86 4.80 -12.97
N TYR A 144 -26.46 3.65 -12.74
CA TYR A 144 -27.91 3.50 -12.68
C TYR A 144 -28.49 4.28 -11.50
N TYR A 145 -27.89 4.17 -10.32
CA TYR A 145 -28.30 4.93 -9.13
C TYR A 145 -28.28 6.43 -9.41
N SER A 146 -27.14 6.95 -9.87
CA SER A 146 -26.98 8.38 -10.18
C SER A 146 -27.97 8.88 -11.23
N ALA A 147 -28.31 8.05 -12.23
CA ALA A 147 -29.23 8.42 -13.29
C ALA A 147 -30.71 8.35 -12.87
N GLN A 148 -31.07 7.43 -11.98
CA GLN A 148 -32.46 7.14 -11.65
C GLN A 148 -32.91 7.82 -10.35
N ILE A 149 -32.00 8.09 -9.40
CA ILE A 149 -32.38 8.62 -8.09
C ILE A 149 -33.09 9.98 -8.15
N GLY A 150 -32.74 10.82 -9.13
CA GLY A 150 -33.41 12.11 -9.37
C GLY A 150 -34.85 12.00 -9.90
N SER A 151 -35.29 10.81 -10.30
CA SER A 151 -36.66 10.54 -10.78
C SER A 151 -37.57 9.90 -9.71
N ILE A 152 -37.03 9.64 -8.53
CA ILE A 152 -37.78 9.05 -7.42
C ILE A 152 -38.57 10.14 -6.71
N SER A 153 -39.87 9.91 -6.54
CA SER A 153 -40.82 10.84 -5.91
C SER A 153 -41.35 10.39 -4.55
N SER A 154 -41.06 9.15 -4.14
CA SER A 154 -41.48 8.62 -2.84
C SER A 154 -40.56 7.53 -2.31
N ALA A 155 -40.59 7.33 -0.99
CA ALA A 155 -39.89 6.25 -0.31
C ALA A 155 -40.34 4.88 -0.83
N ASP A 156 -41.62 4.71 -1.15
CA ASP A 156 -42.15 3.46 -1.71
C ASP A 156 -41.61 3.19 -3.12
N GLN A 157 -41.46 4.23 -3.95
CA GLN A 157 -40.89 4.09 -5.29
C GLN A 157 -39.41 3.67 -5.22
N LEU A 158 -38.66 4.18 -4.24
CA LEU A 158 -37.29 3.75 -3.96
C LEU A 158 -37.23 2.28 -3.56
N LEU A 159 -38.05 1.88 -2.57
CA LEU A 159 -38.07 0.53 -2.02
C LEU A 159 -38.62 -0.50 -3.01
N ASN A 160 -39.54 -0.14 -3.89
CA ASN A 160 -40.06 -1.04 -4.91
C ASN A 160 -39.12 -1.21 -6.12
N ASN A 161 -38.09 -0.38 -6.25
CA ASN A 161 -37.06 -0.56 -7.27
C ASN A 161 -35.94 -1.43 -6.70
N ASP A 162 -35.93 -2.72 -7.05
CA ASP A 162 -34.97 -3.70 -6.52
C ASP A 162 -33.51 -3.22 -6.61
N ARG A 163 -33.15 -2.59 -7.73
CA ARG A 163 -31.78 -2.13 -7.97
C ARG A 163 -31.42 -0.94 -7.10
N LEU A 164 -32.31 0.04 -6.95
CA LEU A 164 -32.07 1.18 -6.04
C LEU A 164 -32.10 0.76 -4.58
N ARG A 165 -33.06 -0.08 -4.19
CA ARG A 165 -33.14 -0.63 -2.83
C ARG A 165 -31.87 -1.38 -2.45
N ASN A 166 -31.40 -2.29 -3.30
CA ASN A 166 -30.19 -3.07 -3.04
C ASN A 166 -28.93 -2.19 -2.98
N TYR A 167 -28.87 -1.14 -3.81
CA TYR A 167 -27.80 -0.15 -3.77
C TYR A 167 -27.76 0.59 -2.44
N VAL A 168 -28.90 1.15 -2.02
CA VAL A 168 -29.04 1.86 -0.73
C VAL A 168 -28.72 0.92 0.42
N TYR A 169 -29.23 -0.31 0.40
CA TYR A 169 -28.97 -1.24 1.50
C TYR A 169 -27.51 -1.63 1.60
N SER A 170 -26.83 -1.82 0.46
CA SER A 170 -25.38 -2.03 0.44
C SER A 170 -24.65 -0.81 1.02
N ALA A 171 -25.01 0.40 0.58
CA ALA A 171 -24.39 1.65 1.03
C ALA A 171 -24.51 1.85 2.55
N PHE A 172 -25.66 1.52 3.14
CA PHE A 172 -25.92 1.74 4.57
C PHE A 172 -25.71 0.48 5.43
N GLY A 173 -25.12 -0.59 4.88
CA GLY A 173 -24.83 -1.82 5.62
C GLY A 173 -26.08 -2.57 6.11
N ILE A 174 -27.20 -2.43 5.40
CA ILE A 174 -28.49 -3.00 5.78
C ILE A 174 -28.57 -4.44 5.30
N ASP A 175 -28.56 -5.36 6.25
CA ASP A 175 -28.79 -6.78 5.99
C ASP A 175 -30.30 -7.08 5.90
N GLN A 176 -30.78 -7.34 4.69
CA GLN A 176 -32.19 -7.65 4.39
C GLN A 176 -32.71 -8.87 5.16
N SER A 177 -31.82 -9.80 5.52
CA SER A 177 -32.22 -10.99 6.25
C SER A 177 -32.48 -10.72 7.74
N LYS A 178 -31.95 -9.61 8.26
CA LYS A 178 -32.03 -9.25 9.68
C LYS A 178 -33.09 -8.19 9.98
N TRP A 179 -33.50 -7.41 8.97
CA TRP A 179 -34.36 -6.25 9.16
C TRP A 179 -35.64 -6.34 8.32
N PRO A 180 -36.83 -6.23 8.94
CA PRO A 180 -38.10 -6.20 8.20
C PRO A 180 -38.15 -5.01 7.23
N PRO A 181 -38.74 -5.17 6.03
CA PRO A 181 -38.93 -4.08 5.08
C PRO A 181 -39.66 -2.87 5.68
N ASP A 182 -40.65 -3.12 6.54
CA ASP A 182 -41.41 -2.07 7.23
C ASP A 182 -40.53 -1.19 8.11
N THR A 183 -39.53 -1.77 8.79
CA THR A 183 -38.57 -1.02 9.60
C THR A 183 -37.79 -0.04 8.73
N ILE A 184 -37.29 -0.50 7.57
CA ILE A 184 -36.51 0.36 6.67
C ILE A 184 -37.39 1.45 6.04
N SER A 185 -38.66 1.14 5.75
CA SER A 185 -39.64 2.14 5.30
C SER A 185 -39.87 3.23 6.33
N GLN A 186 -40.04 2.87 7.61
CA GLN A 186 -40.20 3.85 8.71
C GLN A 186 -38.94 4.70 8.91
N VAL A 187 -37.76 4.11 8.74
CA VAL A 187 -36.48 4.85 8.78
C VAL A 187 -36.40 5.87 7.64
N LEU A 188 -36.68 5.48 6.40
CA LEU A 188 -36.65 6.39 5.25
C LEU A 188 -37.67 7.53 5.34
N ARG A 189 -38.75 7.34 6.10
CA ARG A 189 -39.81 8.33 6.35
C ARG A 189 -39.54 9.17 7.60
N SER A 190 -38.37 9.03 8.22
CA SER A 190 -38.04 9.75 9.44
C SER A 190 -37.19 10.98 9.16
N ASP A 191 -37.52 12.08 9.84
CA ASP A 191 -36.62 13.22 9.97
C ASP A 191 -35.74 13.04 11.23
N PRO A 192 -34.41 12.88 11.10
CA PRO A 192 -33.52 12.75 12.26
C PRO A 192 -33.51 13.98 13.17
N SER A 193 -33.91 15.15 12.67
CA SER A 193 -33.98 16.39 13.45
C SER A 193 -35.26 16.52 14.28
N ASP A 194 -36.32 15.77 13.94
CA ASP A 194 -37.55 15.72 14.73
C ASP A 194 -37.42 14.71 15.89
N PRO A 195 -37.47 15.14 17.15
CA PRO A 195 -37.40 14.25 18.30
C PRO A 195 -38.47 13.15 18.33
N ASN A 196 -39.59 13.34 17.62
CA ASN A 196 -40.70 12.39 17.58
C ASN A 196 -40.63 11.42 16.39
N SER A 197 -39.63 11.54 15.52
CA SER A 197 -39.48 10.66 14.37
C SER A 197 -39.25 9.20 14.79
N TYR A 198 -39.51 8.26 13.88
CA TYR A 198 -39.36 6.84 14.19
C TYR A 198 -37.91 6.49 14.57
N VAL A 199 -36.90 7.02 13.86
CA VAL A 199 -35.49 6.79 14.24
C VAL A 199 -35.15 7.28 15.65
N ASN A 200 -35.65 8.44 16.06
CA ASN A 200 -35.38 8.98 17.40
C ASN A 200 -36.15 8.21 18.49
N THR A 201 -37.41 7.87 18.26
CA THR A 201 -38.24 7.17 19.24
C THR A 201 -37.90 5.68 19.35
N ALA A 202 -37.55 5.03 18.25
CA ALA A 202 -37.21 3.60 18.21
C ALA A 202 -35.76 3.33 18.64
N PHE A 203 -34.80 4.19 18.28
CA PHE A 203 -33.38 3.88 18.44
C PHE A 203 -32.61 4.73 19.47
N ALA A 204 -33.09 5.92 19.88
CA ALA A 204 -32.29 6.78 20.77
C ALA A 204 -32.07 6.17 22.17
N SER A 205 -33.10 5.51 22.71
CA SER A 205 -33.01 4.80 23.99
C SER A 205 -32.05 3.60 23.91
N GLN A 206 -32.12 2.87 22.80
CA GLN A 206 -31.22 1.75 22.51
C GLN A 206 -29.76 2.21 22.38
N LEU A 207 -29.52 3.30 21.64
CA LEU A 207 -28.18 3.88 21.48
C LEU A 207 -27.60 4.34 22.83
N THR A 208 -28.42 4.96 23.67
CA THR A 208 -28.03 5.38 25.03
C THR A 208 -27.63 4.17 25.88
N GLY A 209 -28.44 3.11 25.84
CA GLY A 209 -28.15 1.86 26.55
C GLY A 209 -26.88 1.17 26.06
N LEU A 210 -26.68 1.08 24.74
CA LEU A 210 -25.48 0.50 24.13
C LEU A 210 -24.22 1.30 24.47
N ASN A 211 -24.29 2.65 24.42
CA ASN A 211 -23.17 3.50 24.80
C ASN A 211 -22.81 3.37 26.29
N ALA A 212 -23.80 3.21 27.17
CA ALA A 212 -23.55 2.93 28.58
C ALA A 212 -22.89 1.56 28.79
N GLN A 213 -23.35 0.52 28.09
CA GLN A 213 -22.73 -0.81 28.11
C GLN A 213 -21.31 -0.79 27.55
N LEU A 214 -21.06 -0.03 26.48
CA LEU A 214 -19.75 0.15 25.89
C LEU A 214 -18.79 0.86 26.86
N ALA A 215 -19.26 1.92 27.52
CA ALA A 215 -18.49 2.63 28.53
C ALA A 215 -18.13 1.71 29.71
N GLN A 216 -19.08 0.88 30.17
CA GLN A 216 -18.83 -0.11 31.20
C GLN A 216 -17.80 -1.15 30.76
N ALA A 217 -17.95 -1.74 29.58
CA ALA A 217 -17.00 -2.73 29.07
C ALA A 217 -15.58 -2.16 28.90
N LYS A 218 -15.45 -0.89 28.47
CA LYS A 218 -14.16 -0.18 28.42
C LYS A 218 -13.58 0.05 29.82
N SER A 219 -14.41 0.37 30.81
CA SER A 219 -14.00 0.49 32.21
C SER A 219 -13.51 -0.85 32.76
N ASP A 220 -14.21 -1.95 32.45
CA ASP A 220 -13.85 -3.29 32.89
C ASP A 220 -12.51 -3.74 32.29
N VAL A 221 -12.25 -3.46 31.01
CA VAL A 221 -10.94 -3.65 30.37
C VAL A 221 -9.84 -2.90 31.12
N SER A 222 -10.06 -1.63 31.45
CA SER A 222 -9.08 -0.81 32.18
C SER A 222 -8.80 -1.39 33.57
N ALA A 223 -9.84 -1.75 34.32
CA ALA A 223 -9.71 -2.34 35.65
C ALA A 223 -8.99 -3.71 35.61
N THR A 224 -9.32 -4.58 34.66
CA THR A 224 -8.66 -5.88 34.45
C THR A 224 -7.19 -5.71 34.07
N ASN A 225 -6.84 -4.74 33.21
CA ASN A 225 -5.44 -4.44 32.90
C ASN A 225 -4.65 -4.00 34.14
N THR A 226 -5.25 -3.17 35.01
CA THR A 226 -4.63 -2.78 36.29
C THR A 226 -4.37 -4.00 37.18
N LYS A 227 -5.35 -4.89 37.34
CA LYS A 227 -5.17 -6.13 38.11
C LYS A 227 -4.07 -7.03 37.54
N ILE A 228 -4.00 -7.18 36.22
CA ILE A 228 -2.93 -7.95 35.57
C ILE A 228 -1.57 -7.32 35.88
N ALA A 229 -1.46 -6.00 35.81
CA ALA A 229 -0.22 -5.28 36.15
C ALA A 229 0.15 -5.48 37.63
N ASP A 230 -0.81 -5.38 38.54
CA ASP A 230 -0.61 -5.57 39.98
C ASP A 230 -0.15 -7.00 40.31
N TYR A 231 -0.79 -8.03 39.75
CA TYR A 231 -0.37 -9.43 39.92
C TYR A 231 1.00 -9.69 39.31
N THR A 232 1.31 -9.06 38.17
CA THR A 232 2.62 -9.17 37.52
C THR A 232 3.72 -8.50 38.35
N ALA A 233 3.44 -7.36 38.99
CA ALA A 233 4.36 -6.70 39.90
C ALA A 233 4.62 -7.56 41.17
N GLN A 234 3.59 -8.23 41.68
CA GLN A 234 3.70 -9.14 42.83
C GLN A 234 4.56 -10.38 42.52
N LEU A 235 4.57 -10.89 41.28
CA LEU A 235 5.46 -11.99 40.86
C LEU A 235 6.95 -11.68 41.04
N SER A 236 7.33 -10.41 41.07
CA SER A 236 8.72 -9.97 41.23
C SER A 236 9.15 -9.84 42.70
N GLN A 237 8.25 -10.05 43.66
CA GLN A 237 8.53 -9.90 45.08
C GLN A 237 9.09 -11.19 45.71
N PRO A 238 10.07 -11.11 46.63
CA PRO A 238 10.56 -12.27 47.36
C PRO A 238 9.45 -12.94 48.19
N GLY A 239 9.26 -14.25 48.02
CA GLY A 239 8.24 -15.02 48.76
C GLY A 239 6.84 -15.04 48.14
N ALA A 240 6.67 -14.56 46.90
CA ALA A 240 5.40 -14.59 46.18
C ALA A 240 4.91 -16.01 45.88
N ASP A 241 3.59 -16.24 46.00
CA ASP A 241 2.94 -17.47 45.55
C ASP A 241 2.75 -17.45 44.03
N VAL A 242 3.78 -17.92 43.33
CA VAL A 242 3.86 -17.91 41.86
C VAL A 242 2.72 -18.74 41.23
N ALA A 243 2.29 -19.83 41.86
CA ALA A 243 1.25 -20.68 41.30
C ALA A 243 -0.11 -19.97 41.33
N GLN A 244 -0.45 -19.36 42.46
CA GLN A 244 -1.70 -18.62 42.62
C GLN A 244 -1.75 -17.38 41.71
N LEU A 245 -0.67 -16.59 41.67
CA LEU A 245 -0.61 -15.36 40.87
C LEU A 245 -0.71 -15.64 39.37
N ASN A 246 -0.09 -16.72 38.87
CA ASN A 246 -0.23 -17.12 37.48
C ASN A 246 -1.65 -17.53 37.11
N VAL A 247 -2.38 -18.20 38.01
CA VAL A 247 -3.80 -18.53 37.81
C VAL A 247 -4.65 -17.26 37.78
N GLN A 248 -4.41 -16.31 38.68
CA GLN A 248 -5.14 -15.03 38.70
C GLN A 248 -4.90 -14.21 37.43
N ILE A 249 -3.65 -14.15 36.95
CA ILE A 249 -3.31 -13.49 35.68
C ILE A 249 -4.02 -14.17 34.50
N LEU A 250 -4.07 -15.50 34.47
CA LEU A 250 -4.75 -16.24 33.41
C LEU A 250 -6.27 -15.97 33.39
N VAL A 251 -6.90 -15.95 34.56
CA VAL A 251 -8.33 -15.61 34.71
C VAL A 251 -8.61 -14.19 34.23
N GLU A 252 -7.79 -13.22 34.64
CA GLU A 252 -7.97 -11.83 34.21
C GLU A 252 -7.70 -11.65 32.70
N LYS A 253 -6.76 -12.39 32.10
CA LYS A 253 -6.58 -12.42 30.63
C LYS A 253 -7.80 -12.98 29.89
N TYR A 254 -8.47 -13.98 30.46
CA TYR A 254 -9.71 -14.51 29.90
C TYR A 254 -10.85 -13.50 29.97
N HIS A 255 -11.00 -12.80 31.11
CA HIS A 255 -11.95 -11.69 31.23
C HIS A 255 -11.66 -10.58 30.21
N LEU A 256 -10.39 -10.21 30.04
CA LEU A 256 -9.97 -9.21 29.05
C LEU A 256 -10.42 -9.59 27.64
N GLU A 257 -10.19 -10.83 27.21
CA GLU A 257 -10.63 -11.32 25.91
C GLU A 257 -12.16 -11.27 25.75
N SER A 258 -12.90 -11.64 26.81
CA SER A 258 -14.36 -11.56 26.82
C SER A 258 -14.85 -10.11 26.68
N TYR A 259 -14.27 -9.17 27.43
CA TYR A 259 -14.66 -7.76 27.36
C TYR A 259 -14.30 -7.12 26.02
N THR A 260 -13.15 -7.47 25.42
CA THR A 260 -12.77 -7.02 24.07
C THR A 260 -13.77 -7.50 23.01
N LYS A 261 -14.24 -8.76 23.09
CA LYS A 261 -15.29 -9.27 22.20
C LYS A 261 -16.62 -8.53 22.40
N SER A 262 -17.02 -8.27 23.64
CA SER A 262 -18.20 -7.46 23.94
C SER A 262 -18.10 -6.05 23.38
N ILE A 263 -16.95 -5.40 23.48
CA ILE A 263 -16.70 -4.08 22.89
C ILE A 263 -16.90 -4.12 21.36
N SER A 264 -16.34 -5.12 20.68
CA SER A 264 -16.53 -5.30 19.23
C SER A 264 -18.01 -5.42 18.88
N SER A 265 -18.73 -6.34 19.54
CA SER A 265 -20.15 -6.56 19.28
C SER A 265 -21.02 -5.33 19.58
N LEU A 266 -20.70 -4.57 20.64
CA LEU A 266 -21.43 -3.34 20.98
C LEU A 266 -21.17 -2.24 19.95
N ASN A 267 -19.92 -2.10 19.49
CA ASN A 267 -19.59 -1.17 18.41
C ASN A 267 -20.34 -1.52 17.11
N ASP A 268 -20.44 -2.80 16.75
CA ASP A 268 -21.18 -3.24 15.56
C ASP A 268 -22.67 -2.89 15.64
N GLN A 269 -23.28 -3.08 16.82
CA GLN A 269 -24.67 -2.71 17.08
C GLN A 269 -24.89 -1.20 17.03
N ILE A 270 -23.99 -0.42 17.64
CA ILE A 270 -24.02 1.05 17.60
C ILE A 270 -23.87 1.54 16.16
N ALA A 271 -22.94 0.97 15.39
CA ALA A 271 -22.72 1.32 13.99
C ALA A 271 -23.94 0.98 13.12
N THR A 272 -24.59 -0.16 13.35
CA THR A 272 -25.82 -0.56 12.65
C THR A 272 -26.94 0.46 12.88
N ILE A 273 -27.15 0.87 14.14
CA ILE A 273 -28.15 1.89 14.49
C ILE A 273 -27.78 3.25 13.89
N GLY A 274 -26.50 3.64 13.97
CA GLY A 274 -25.98 4.83 13.33
C GLY A 274 -26.25 4.84 11.82
N GLY A 275 -26.12 3.69 11.16
CA GLY A 275 -26.46 3.50 9.75
C GLY A 275 -27.93 3.79 9.41
N PHE A 276 -28.87 3.49 10.32
CA PHE A 276 -30.28 3.87 10.13
C PHE A 276 -30.53 5.37 10.29
N VAL A 277 -29.86 6.01 11.25
CA VAL A 277 -29.94 7.46 11.40
C VAL A 277 -29.34 8.16 10.17
N ASP A 278 -28.20 7.66 9.68
CA ASP A 278 -27.57 8.14 8.45
C ASP A 278 -28.47 7.92 7.23
N LEU A 279 -29.16 6.77 7.15
CA LEU A 279 -30.12 6.48 6.07
C LEU A 279 -31.28 7.48 6.09
N ALA A 280 -31.86 7.74 7.27
CA ALA A 280 -32.94 8.70 7.42
C ALA A 280 -32.49 10.12 7.02
N GLY A 281 -31.27 10.53 7.40
CA GLY A 281 -30.71 11.83 7.01
C GLY A 281 -30.23 11.93 5.56
N ALA A 282 -30.16 10.81 4.83
CA ALA A 282 -29.68 10.80 3.45
C ALA A 282 -30.77 11.14 2.43
N PHE A 283 -32.05 11.10 2.81
CA PHE A 283 -33.18 11.27 1.90
C PHE A 283 -34.15 12.35 2.39
N GLU A 284 -34.80 13.04 1.44
CA GLU A 284 -35.67 14.19 1.70
C GLU A 284 -37.16 13.80 1.81
N PHE A 285 -37.46 12.53 2.10
CA PHE A 285 -38.84 12.04 2.19
C PHE A 285 -39.56 12.56 3.44
N SER A 286 -40.82 12.94 3.28
CA SER A 286 -41.72 13.30 4.37
C SER A 286 -42.19 12.06 5.14
N ALA A 287 -42.83 12.27 6.30
CA ALA A 287 -43.37 11.18 7.13
C ALA A 287 -44.39 10.28 6.40
N ASP A 288 -45.13 10.84 5.45
CA ASP A 288 -46.05 10.09 4.58
C ASP A 288 -45.35 9.39 3.41
N GLY A 289 -44.03 9.53 3.29
CA GLY A 289 -43.17 8.94 2.27
C GLY A 289 -43.11 9.72 0.96
N SER A 290 -43.78 10.87 0.85
CA SER A 290 -43.76 11.73 -0.34
C SER A 290 -42.58 12.71 -0.34
N LEU A 291 -42.32 13.37 -1.47
CA LEU A 291 -41.40 14.50 -1.57
C LEU A 291 -42.15 15.83 -1.68
N PRO A 292 -41.65 16.90 -1.02
CA PRO A 292 -42.13 18.25 -1.28
C PRO A 292 -41.91 18.64 -2.75
N SER A 293 -42.82 19.46 -3.30
CA SER A 293 -42.75 19.88 -4.71
C SER A 293 -41.42 20.54 -5.05
N GLY A 294 -40.72 20.01 -6.06
CA GLY A 294 -39.44 20.53 -6.55
C GLY A 294 -38.21 20.10 -5.73
N VAL A 295 -38.40 19.28 -4.69
CA VAL A 295 -37.30 18.72 -3.89
C VAL A 295 -36.92 17.34 -4.44
N PRO A 296 -35.63 17.10 -4.78
CA PRO A 296 -35.18 15.78 -5.21
C PRO A 296 -35.13 14.81 -4.02
N ALA A 297 -35.18 13.50 -4.29
CA ALA A 297 -35.13 12.47 -3.25
C ALA A 297 -33.86 12.54 -2.37
N GLN A 298 -32.76 13.07 -2.92
CA GLN A 298 -31.52 13.35 -2.22
C GLN A 298 -30.90 14.65 -2.71
N THR A 299 -30.20 15.37 -1.82
CA THR A 299 -29.28 16.44 -2.23
C THR A 299 -28.09 15.89 -3.01
N ALA A 300 -27.42 16.74 -3.81
CA ALA A 300 -26.21 16.34 -4.55
C ALA A 300 -25.09 15.85 -3.61
N ALA A 301 -24.99 16.43 -2.41
CA ALA A 301 -24.06 15.99 -1.37
C ALA A 301 -24.42 14.58 -0.86
N ASN A 302 -25.71 14.32 -0.60
CA ASN A 302 -26.17 13.01 -0.14
C ASN A 302 -26.06 11.92 -1.21
N VAL A 303 -26.26 12.25 -2.50
CA VAL A 303 -25.98 11.32 -3.61
C VAL A 303 -24.50 10.94 -3.64
N THR A 304 -23.61 11.92 -3.48
CA THR A 304 -22.16 11.70 -3.44
C THR A 304 -21.78 10.83 -2.23
N LEU A 305 -22.34 11.13 -1.06
CA LEU A 305 -22.07 10.38 0.17
C LEU A 305 -22.61 8.94 0.09
N THR A 306 -23.82 8.75 -0.43
CA THR A 306 -24.43 7.42 -0.62
C THR A 306 -23.63 6.60 -1.62
N THR A 307 -23.16 7.22 -2.69
CA THR A 307 -22.27 6.57 -3.67
C THR A 307 -20.95 6.16 -3.05
N LYS A 308 -20.33 7.05 -2.28
CA LYS A 308 -19.09 6.73 -1.55
C LYS A 308 -19.31 5.55 -0.61
N ARG A 309 -20.37 5.58 0.20
CA ARG A 309 -20.69 4.49 1.13
C ARG A 309 -20.96 3.16 0.41
N PHE A 310 -21.60 3.21 -0.75
CA PHE A 310 -21.77 2.03 -1.60
C PHE A 310 -20.42 1.50 -2.06
N ASP A 311 -19.55 2.34 -2.62
CA ASP A 311 -18.21 1.94 -3.06
C ASP A 311 -17.38 1.37 -1.89
N ASP A 312 -17.43 2.03 -0.72
CA ASP A 312 -16.77 1.60 0.53
C ASP A 312 -17.33 0.24 1.00
N SER A 313 -18.65 0.00 0.90
CA SER A 313 -19.27 -1.30 1.22
C SER A 313 -18.80 -2.45 0.31
N LYS A 314 -18.28 -2.11 -0.87
CA LYS A 314 -17.72 -3.07 -1.81
C LYS A 314 -16.20 -3.13 -1.74
N SER A 315 -15.59 -2.38 -0.82
CA SER A 315 -14.15 -2.37 -0.58
C SER A 315 -13.61 -3.79 -0.34
N ASP A 316 -14.35 -4.70 0.30
CA ASP A 316 -13.93 -6.10 0.46
C ASP A 316 -13.89 -6.89 -0.86
N VAL A 317 -14.76 -6.55 -1.82
CA VAL A 317 -14.78 -7.12 -3.19
C VAL A 317 -13.64 -6.54 -4.03
N TYR A 318 -13.30 -5.26 -3.83
CA TYR A 318 -12.16 -4.59 -4.44
C TYR A 318 -10.82 -5.00 -3.82
N ALA A 319 -10.78 -5.25 -2.51
CA ALA A 319 -9.63 -5.68 -1.72
C ALA A 319 -9.30 -7.16 -1.96
N ALA A 320 -10.32 -8.01 -2.13
CA ALA A 320 -10.16 -9.38 -2.63
C ALA A 320 -9.72 -9.44 -4.12
N ALA A 321 -9.65 -8.28 -4.78
CA ALA A 321 -9.12 -8.10 -6.12
C ALA A 321 -8.08 -6.95 -6.17
N SER A 322 -7.32 -6.77 -5.08
CA SER A 322 -6.25 -5.78 -4.76
C SER A 322 -5.76 -4.82 -5.87
N PRO A 323 -5.32 -5.24 -7.07
CA PRO A 323 -4.93 -4.37 -8.19
C PRO A 323 -6.08 -3.57 -8.80
N LEU A 324 -7.32 -3.99 -8.62
CA LEU A 324 -8.50 -3.22 -9.01
C LEU A 324 -8.79 -2.10 -8.01
N ASN A 325 -8.52 -2.31 -6.71
CA ASN A 325 -8.58 -1.23 -5.71
C ASN A 325 -7.45 -0.20 -5.96
N GLU A 326 -6.23 -0.67 -6.22
CA GLU A 326 -5.08 0.20 -6.51
C GLU A 326 -5.26 0.96 -7.83
N ALA A 327 -5.77 0.30 -8.88
CA ALA A 327 -6.12 0.96 -10.14
C ALA A 327 -7.28 1.95 -9.98
N PHE A 328 -8.30 1.61 -9.18
CA PHE A 328 -9.41 2.51 -8.88
C PHE A 328 -8.94 3.74 -8.10
N ALA A 329 -8.17 3.55 -7.02
CA ALA A 329 -7.59 4.63 -6.23
C ALA A 329 -6.70 5.54 -7.11
N THR A 330 -5.92 4.96 -8.03
CA THR A 330 -5.10 5.70 -9.00
C THR A 330 -5.96 6.54 -9.96
N VAL A 331 -7.08 6.00 -10.44
CA VAL A 331 -8.02 6.72 -11.32
C VAL A 331 -8.74 7.83 -10.57
N GLN A 332 -9.22 7.58 -9.35
CA GLN A 332 -9.87 8.58 -8.51
C GLN A 332 -8.92 9.73 -8.18
N PHE A 333 -7.69 9.40 -7.80
CA PHE A 333 -6.62 10.37 -7.59
C PHE A 333 -6.37 11.23 -8.84
N ARG A 334 -6.18 10.60 -10.00
CA ARG A 334 -5.96 11.31 -11.28
C ARG A 334 -7.09 12.28 -11.63
N ASN A 335 -8.33 11.86 -11.42
CA ASN A 335 -9.52 12.66 -11.74
C ASN A 335 -9.73 13.83 -10.75
N ALA A 336 -9.34 13.64 -9.49
CA ALA A 336 -9.52 14.62 -8.43
C ALA A 336 -8.36 15.63 -8.36
N ILE A 337 -7.10 15.19 -8.55
CA ILE A 337 -5.91 15.99 -8.27
C ILE A 337 -5.81 17.26 -9.12
N GLY A 338 -6.28 17.22 -10.38
CA GLY A 338 -6.29 18.38 -11.26
C GLY A 338 -7.21 19.52 -10.82
N LYS A 339 -8.10 19.27 -9.86
CA LYS A 339 -9.07 20.24 -9.31
C LYS A 339 -8.60 20.85 -7.98
N ILE A 340 -7.45 20.41 -7.45
CA ILE A 340 -6.95 20.87 -6.16
C ILE A 340 -6.13 22.14 -6.35
N ASP A 341 -6.54 23.21 -5.68
CA ASP A 341 -5.93 24.55 -5.76
C ASP A 341 -5.46 25.09 -4.39
N SER A 342 -5.68 24.34 -3.32
CA SER A 342 -5.33 24.72 -1.96
C SER A 342 -5.10 23.50 -1.07
N VAL A 343 -4.35 23.69 0.01
CA VAL A 343 -4.15 22.68 1.06
C VAL A 343 -5.49 22.31 1.68
N GLN A 344 -6.41 23.26 1.81
CA GLN A 344 -7.75 22.96 2.29
C GLN A 344 -8.52 22.02 1.35
N ALA A 345 -8.50 22.28 0.03
CA ALA A 345 -9.09 21.38 -0.95
C ALA A 345 -8.41 20.01 -0.95
N PHE A 346 -7.08 19.98 -0.79
CA PHE A 346 -6.29 18.74 -0.68
C PHE A 346 -6.77 17.89 0.50
N VAL A 347 -6.80 18.44 1.72
CA VAL A 347 -7.16 17.66 2.91
C VAL A 347 -8.64 17.31 2.98
N SER A 348 -9.50 18.11 2.34
CA SER A 348 -10.95 17.87 2.27
C SER A 348 -11.38 16.93 1.15
N THR A 349 -10.46 16.48 0.29
CA THR A 349 -10.76 15.55 -0.82
C THR A 349 -10.19 14.16 -0.53
N PRO A 350 -11.00 13.20 -0.07
CA PRO A 350 -10.50 11.88 0.39
C PRO A 350 -9.67 11.14 -0.66
N ALA A 351 -10.13 11.11 -1.93
CA ALA A 351 -9.40 10.47 -3.03
C ALA A 351 -8.01 11.06 -3.29
N VAL A 352 -7.76 12.30 -2.86
CA VAL A 352 -6.45 12.96 -2.93
C VAL A 352 -5.67 12.76 -1.65
N TYR A 353 -6.30 13.02 -0.51
CA TYR A 353 -5.70 12.93 0.81
C TYR A 353 -5.21 11.51 1.13
N ASP A 354 -6.08 10.51 1.04
CA ASP A 354 -5.78 9.13 1.40
C ASP A 354 -4.72 8.53 0.45
N PHE A 355 -4.83 8.83 -0.84
CA PHE A 355 -3.87 8.38 -1.85
C PHE A 355 -2.48 9.00 -1.62
N ALA A 356 -2.41 10.30 -1.36
CA ALA A 356 -1.15 11.00 -1.15
C ALA A 356 -0.44 10.56 0.15
N LEU A 357 -1.19 10.38 1.23
CA LEU A 357 -0.66 9.87 2.50
C LEU A 357 -0.18 8.43 2.34
N GLY A 358 -1.00 7.58 1.70
CA GLY A 358 -0.61 6.21 1.37
C GLY A 358 0.67 6.15 0.54
N ALA A 359 0.85 7.06 -0.43
CA ALA A 359 2.05 7.11 -1.26
C ALA A 359 3.35 7.38 -0.48
N VAL A 360 3.29 8.10 0.64
CA VAL A 360 4.44 8.35 1.52
C VAL A 360 4.48 7.42 2.73
N GLY A 361 3.57 6.44 2.80
CA GLY A 361 3.47 5.50 3.91
C GLY A 361 2.96 6.11 5.21
N LEU A 362 2.13 7.17 5.13
CA LEU A 362 1.35 7.70 6.26
C LEU A 362 -0.04 7.05 6.23
N ASP A 363 -0.53 6.64 7.40
CA ASP A 363 -1.89 6.12 7.53
C ASP A 363 -2.86 7.28 7.84
N PRO A 364 -3.85 7.56 6.99
CA PRO A 364 -4.79 8.66 7.21
C PRO A 364 -5.62 8.54 8.49
N ALA A 365 -5.77 7.33 9.07
CA ALA A 365 -6.46 7.12 10.34
C ALA A 365 -5.59 7.46 11.56
N GLU A 366 -4.26 7.38 11.41
CA GLU A 366 -3.29 7.55 12.51
C GLU A 366 -2.64 8.94 12.55
N VAL A 367 -2.81 9.74 11.49
CA VAL A 367 -2.20 11.07 11.38
C VAL A 367 -3.24 12.19 11.50
N SER A 368 -2.87 13.24 12.23
CA SER A 368 -3.71 14.43 12.35
C SER A 368 -3.73 15.24 11.06
N GLN A 369 -4.94 15.52 10.55
CA GLN A 369 -5.14 16.38 9.38
C GLN A 369 -4.51 17.78 9.57
N ALA A 370 -4.49 18.30 10.80
CA ALA A 370 -3.86 19.57 11.12
C ALA A 370 -2.32 19.50 10.97
N THR A 371 -1.71 18.39 11.36
CA THR A 371 -0.27 18.14 11.18
C THR A 371 0.08 18.02 9.70
N VAL A 372 -0.74 17.31 8.92
CA VAL A 372 -0.55 17.20 7.47
C VAL A 372 -0.66 18.57 6.79
N LYS A 373 -1.66 19.38 7.17
CA LYS A 373 -1.83 20.75 6.67
C LYS A 373 -0.59 21.60 6.94
N ALA A 374 -0.13 21.64 8.19
CA ALA A 374 1.06 22.41 8.55
C ALA A 374 2.34 21.91 7.86
N ALA A 375 2.45 20.61 7.58
CA ALA A 375 3.55 20.05 6.81
C ALA A 375 3.49 20.49 5.33
N LEU A 376 2.32 20.48 4.70
CA LEU A 376 2.12 20.94 3.32
C LEU A 376 2.32 22.46 3.16
N GLU A 377 2.04 23.24 4.19
CA GLU A 377 2.27 24.70 4.24
C GLU A 377 3.72 25.06 4.61
N SER A 378 4.58 24.08 4.87
CA SER A 378 5.97 24.32 5.27
C SER A 378 6.85 24.74 4.09
N ASP A 379 7.65 25.79 4.29
CA ASP A 379 8.72 26.16 3.34
C ASP A 379 9.86 25.12 3.41
N LEU A 380 10.07 24.38 2.32
CA LEU A 380 11.12 23.37 2.24
C LEU A 380 12.53 23.95 2.11
N SER A 381 12.66 25.23 1.76
CA SER A 381 13.94 25.92 1.69
C SER A 381 14.43 26.43 3.05
N ASP A 382 13.54 26.59 4.03
CA ASP A 382 13.87 27.00 5.40
C ASP A 382 14.08 25.76 6.29
N PRO A 383 15.32 25.47 6.75
CA PRO A 383 15.60 24.34 7.64
C PRO A 383 14.87 24.41 9.00
N LYS A 384 14.32 25.57 9.38
CA LYS A 384 13.55 25.76 10.62
C LYS A 384 12.05 25.56 10.46
N SER A 385 11.60 25.30 9.23
CA SER A 385 10.19 25.12 8.89
C SER A 385 9.56 23.94 9.65
N PHE A 386 8.24 23.99 9.87
CA PHE A 386 7.51 23.05 10.72
C PHE A 386 7.75 21.59 10.34
N VAL A 387 7.76 21.27 9.05
CA VAL A 387 7.99 19.90 8.55
C VAL A 387 9.30 19.27 9.05
N TYR A 388 10.36 20.07 9.26
CA TYR A 388 11.64 19.57 9.78
C TYR A 388 11.61 19.33 11.29
N THR A 389 10.65 19.93 12.02
CA THR A 389 10.47 19.72 13.46
C THR A 389 9.85 18.36 13.79
N LEU A 390 9.11 17.78 12.84
CA LEU A 390 8.46 16.47 12.99
C LEU A 390 9.46 15.30 13.05
N LYS A 391 10.69 15.51 12.55
CA LYS A 391 11.74 14.47 12.45
C LYS A 391 11.29 13.19 11.72
N ASP A 392 10.28 13.30 10.87
CA ASP A 392 9.74 12.21 10.07
C ASP A 392 9.79 12.60 8.59
N ASN A 393 10.68 11.93 7.85
CA ASN A 393 10.96 12.25 6.45
C ASN A 393 9.74 12.06 5.53
N ARG A 394 8.74 11.27 5.94
CA ARG A 394 7.51 11.04 5.15
C ARG A 394 6.71 12.34 4.95
N TYR A 395 6.69 13.21 5.94
CA TYR A 395 6.04 14.53 5.82
C TYR A 395 6.82 15.47 4.90
N VAL A 396 8.16 15.37 4.89
CA VAL A 396 9.01 16.12 3.96
C VAL A 396 8.81 15.62 2.53
N GLU A 397 8.72 14.31 2.33
CA GLU A 397 8.39 13.69 1.03
C GLU A 397 7.00 14.13 0.54
N LEU A 398 6.00 14.18 1.44
CA LEU A 398 4.65 14.66 1.15
C LEU A 398 4.66 16.13 0.71
N ALA A 399 5.23 17.03 1.52
CA ALA A 399 5.34 18.45 1.20
C ALA A 399 6.12 18.69 -0.11
N ARG A 400 7.11 17.84 -0.42
CA ARG A 400 7.86 17.93 -1.68
C ARG A 400 7.02 17.53 -2.90
N ALA A 401 6.12 16.56 -2.73
CA ALA A 401 5.29 16.03 -3.81
C ALA A 401 4.16 16.97 -4.23
N PHE A 402 3.78 17.93 -3.38
CA PHE A 402 2.63 18.83 -3.59
C PHE A 402 3.02 20.30 -3.35
N ASN A 403 2.93 21.13 -4.39
CA ASN A 403 3.47 22.49 -4.37
C ASN A 403 2.45 23.52 -3.83
N PHE A 404 2.46 23.76 -2.53
CA PHE A 404 1.68 24.82 -1.87
C PHE A 404 2.58 25.91 -1.28
N ASP A 405 2.07 27.15 -1.15
CA ASP A 405 2.76 28.20 -0.38
C ASP A 405 2.48 28.09 1.12
N ALA A 406 3.16 28.92 1.90
CA ALA A 406 2.95 29.04 3.35
C ALA A 406 1.54 29.53 3.76
N LYS A 407 0.69 29.93 2.81
CA LYS A 407 -0.71 30.29 3.04
C LYS A 407 -1.66 29.17 2.60
N GLY A 408 -1.11 28.05 2.12
CA GLY A 408 -1.86 26.89 1.65
C GLY A 408 -2.48 27.06 0.26
N ASN A 409 -2.04 28.02 -0.56
CA ASN A 409 -2.50 28.17 -1.94
C ASN A 409 -1.58 27.44 -2.91
N LEU A 410 -2.14 27.03 -4.05
CA LEU A 410 -1.37 26.49 -5.16
C LEU A 410 -0.31 27.50 -5.62
N THR A 411 0.95 27.08 -5.61
CA THR A 411 2.01 27.82 -6.28
C THR A 411 2.37 27.11 -7.58
N THR A 412 2.61 27.87 -8.64
CA THR A 412 3.41 27.37 -9.77
C THR A 412 4.84 27.84 -9.51
N PRO A 413 5.76 26.98 -9.02
CA PRO A 413 7.09 27.43 -8.67
C PRO A 413 7.78 28.04 -9.89
N LEU A 414 8.08 29.34 -9.82
CA LEU A 414 8.92 30.05 -10.77
C LEU A 414 10.36 29.97 -10.24
N VAL A 415 10.95 28.78 -10.30
CA VAL A 415 12.29 28.51 -9.78
C VAL A 415 13.21 27.99 -10.89
N ALA A 416 14.48 28.42 -10.89
CA ALA A 416 15.49 27.97 -11.85
C ALA A 416 15.77 26.48 -11.77
N GLN A 417 15.67 25.89 -10.58
CA GLN A 417 15.81 24.46 -10.39
C GLN A 417 14.73 23.95 -9.43
N ASP A 418 14.18 22.78 -9.76
CA ASP A 418 13.23 22.06 -8.92
C ASP A 418 13.83 21.71 -7.55
N SER A 419 13.05 21.80 -6.46
CA SER A 419 13.55 21.55 -5.09
C SER A 419 14.13 20.14 -4.89
N ALA A 420 13.57 19.12 -5.55
CA ALA A 420 14.14 17.76 -5.53
C ALA A 420 15.45 17.72 -6.33
N LYS A 421 15.53 18.43 -7.46
CA LYS A 421 16.76 18.55 -8.24
C LYS A 421 17.84 19.36 -7.53
N VAL A 422 17.47 20.36 -6.74
CA VAL A 422 18.36 21.11 -5.84
C VAL A 422 18.92 20.17 -4.78
N LEU A 423 18.06 19.39 -4.13
CA LEU A 423 18.49 18.41 -3.12
C LEU A 423 19.39 17.32 -3.73
N GLN A 424 19.05 16.83 -4.92
CA GLN A 424 19.87 15.82 -5.61
C GLN A 424 21.23 16.39 -5.99
N THR A 425 21.29 17.61 -6.55
CA THR A 425 22.55 18.27 -6.90
C THR A 425 23.41 18.50 -5.65
N ALA A 426 22.78 18.88 -4.54
CA ALA A 426 23.45 19.02 -3.25
C ALA A 426 24.04 17.69 -2.74
N LYS A 427 23.26 16.59 -2.82
CA LYS A 427 23.73 15.24 -2.48
C LYS A 427 24.89 14.79 -3.38
N ASP A 428 24.73 14.96 -4.70
CA ASP A 428 25.73 14.56 -5.70
C ASP A 428 27.06 15.30 -5.48
N TYR A 429 27.02 16.59 -5.12
CA TYR A 429 28.20 17.35 -4.74
C TYR A 429 28.91 16.76 -3.52
N VAL A 430 28.17 16.52 -2.42
CA VAL A 430 28.73 15.93 -1.19
C VAL A 430 29.37 14.58 -1.48
N ILE A 431 28.73 13.75 -2.30
CA ILE A 431 29.28 12.46 -2.73
C ILE A 431 30.56 12.65 -3.55
N ALA A 432 30.57 13.60 -4.50
CA ALA A 432 31.70 13.82 -5.39
C ALA A 432 32.96 14.28 -4.63
N VAL A 433 32.82 15.19 -3.66
CA VAL A 433 33.95 15.68 -2.86
C VAL A 433 34.42 14.64 -1.84
N LEU A 434 33.52 13.87 -1.23
CA LEU A 434 33.89 12.80 -0.29
C LEU A 434 34.62 11.64 -0.97
N LYS A 435 34.29 11.34 -2.24
CA LYS A 435 35.02 10.33 -3.03
C LYS A 435 36.48 10.69 -3.27
N GLN A 436 36.82 11.98 -3.24
CA GLN A 436 38.18 12.47 -3.47
C GLN A 436 38.99 12.67 -2.19
N ALA A 437 38.32 12.66 -1.02
CA ALA A 437 38.95 12.91 0.27
C ALA A 437 39.67 11.66 0.82
N SER A 438 40.88 11.85 1.39
CA SER A 438 41.55 10.79 2.14
C SER A 438 40.77 10.45 3.43
N PRO A 439 40.93 9.25 4.01
CA PRO A 439 40.24 8.86 5.24
C PRO A 439 40.43 9.86 6.40
N GLU A 440 41.60 10.50 6.52
CA GLU A 440 41.87 11.50 7.56
C GLU A 440 41.13 12.82 7.30
N GLN A 441 40.80 13.13 6.04
CA GLN A 441 40.14 14.37 5.62
C GLN A 441 38.61 14.26 5.57
N GLN A 442 38.05 13.04 5.58
CA GLN A 442 36.61 12.82 5.38
C GLN A 442 35.71 13.60 6.35
N LYS A 443 36.13 13.76 7.61
CA LYS A 443 35.33 14.51 8.61
C LYS A 443 35.24 16.00 8.23
N ALA A 444 36.38 16.65 8.01
CA ALA A 444 36.43 18.07 7.67
C ALA A 444 35.80 18.36 6.30
N VAL A 445 36.04 17.49 5.31
CA VAL A 445 35.44 17.61 3.98
C VAL A 445 33.92 17.44 4.05
N ARG A 446 33.40 16.50 4.86
CA ARG A 446 31.96 16.33 5.06
C ARG A 446 31.32 17.58 5.66
N GLU A 447 31.93 18.15 6.71
CA GLU A 447 31.43 19.38 7.35
C GLU A 447 31.39 20.57 6.38
N GLN A 448 32.44 20.74 5.56
CA GLN A 448 32.46 21.81 4.57
C GLN A 448 31.48 21.56 3.42
N ALA A 449 31.40 20.33 2.92
CA ALA A 449 30.49 19.97 1.83
C ALA A 449 29.02 20.16 2.22
N GLN A 450 28.68 19.90 3.49
CA GLN A 450 27.35 20.16 4.01
C GLN A 450 27.03 21.66 4.03
N LYS A 451 27.99 22.51 4.41
CA LYS A 451 27.82 23.97 4.37
C LYS A 451 27.64 24.47 2.93
N ASP A 452 28.47 23.99 2.02
CA ASP A 452 28.38 24.36 0.59
C ASP A 452 27.02 23.93 0.01
N ALA A 453 26.54 22.74 0.38
CA ALA A 453 25.21 22.25 0.00
C ALA A 453 24.09 23.16 0.51
N THR A 454 24.14 23.59 1.78
CA THR A 454 23.17 24.54 2.34
C THR A 454 23.24 25.90 1.62
N SER A 455 24.45 26.42 1.37
CA SER A 455 24.61 27.67 0.61
C SER A 455 24.09 27.56 -0.82
N TYR A 456 24.25 26.41 -1.48
CA TYR A 456 23.64 26.17 -2.80
C TYR A 456 22.11 26.17 -2.73
N GLN A 457 21.54 25.45 -1.75
CA GLN A 457 20.08 25.37 -1.53
C GLN A 457 19.45 26.74 -1.31
N GLU A 458 20.11 27.61 -0.53
CA GLU A 458 19.65 28.98 -0.28
C GLU A 458 19.82 29.88 -1.51
N ALA A 459 20.98 29.82 -2.17
CA ALA A 459 21.30 30.75 -3.25
C ALA A 459 20.56 30.46 -4.56
N ILE A 460 20.26 29.19 -4.86
CA ILE A 460 19.62 28.81 -6.13
C ILE A 460 18.16 29.29 -6.22
N ALA A 461 17.51 29.53 -5.07
CA ALA A 461 16.15 30.04 -5.01
C ALA A 461 16.02 31.47 -5.59
N GLY A 462 17.11 32.24 -5.60
CA GLY A 462 17.15 33.61 -6.12
C GLY A 462 17.69 33.74 -7.54
N ILE A 463 17.79 32.64 -8.30
CA ILE A 463 18.23 32.66 -9.70
C ILE A 463 17.00 32.70 -10.61
N ASP A 464 16.86 33.78 -11.38
CA ASP A 464 15.73 34.02 -12.29
C ASP A 464 16.13 33.89 -13.77
N SER A 465 17.42 33.76 -14.06
CA SER A 465 17.91 33.57 -15.43
C SER A 465 19.21 32.77 -15.54
N VAL A 466 19.46 32.24 -16.74
CA VAL A 466 20.75 31.64 -17.14
C VAL A 466 21.89 32.64 -16.91
N SER A 467 21.65 33.92 -17.18
CA SER A 467 22.67 34.97 -17.01
C SER A 467 23.10 35.12 -15.55
N GLU A 468 22.14 35.11 -14.62
CA GLU A 468 22.41 35.18 -13.17
C GLU A 468 23.10 33.91 -12.66
N LEU A 469 22.66 32.72 -13.12
CA LEU A 469 23.32 31.46 -12.80
C LEU A 469 24.79 31.50 -13.21
N LEU A 470 25.07 31.89 -14.45
CA LEU A 470 26.40 31.91 -15.02
C LEU A 470 27.30 33.01 -14.42
N ALA A 471 26.71 34.07 -13.86
CA ALA A 471 27.44 35.09 -13.11
C ALA A 471 27.89 34.57 -11.73
N ASN A 472 27.17 33.62 -11.13
CA ASN A 472 27.54 33.01 -9.85
C ASN A 472 28.52 31.84 -10.05
N ARG A 473 29.81 32.16 -10.20
CA ARG A 473 30.83 31.14 -10.47
C ARG A 473 30.91 30.03 -9.42
N LYS A 474 30.70 30.35 -8.14
CA LYS A 474 30.71 29.34 -7.06
C LYS A 474 29.58 28.32 -7.25
N MET A 475 28.39 28.77 -7.62
CA MET A 475 27.25 27.91 -7.90
C MET A 475 27.47 27.04 -9.14
N VAL A 476 28.03 27.62 -10.21
CA VAL A 476 28.40 26.86 -11.42
C VAL A 476 29.43 25.79 -11.09
N ASP A 477 30.49 26.13 -10.34
CA ASP A 477 31.52 25.17 -9.95
C ASP A 477 30.92 24.03 -9.10
N PHE A 478 30.00 24.35 -8.18
CA PHE A 478 29.26 23.36 -7.39
C PHE A 478 28.50 22.37 -8.28
N ILE A 479 27.73 22.86 -9.25
CA ILE A 479 26.96 22.02 -10.19
C ILE A 479 27.88 21.14 -11.04
N LEU A 480 29.00 21.69 -11.51
CA LEU A 480 29.99 20.95 -12.29
C LEU A 480 30.62 19.83 -11.46
N VAL A 481 31.03 20.12 -10.22
CA VAL A 481 31.57 19.10 -9.30
C VAL A 481 30.54 18.03 -8.98
N ALA A 482 29.27 18.40 -8.74
CA ALA A 482 28.18 17.46 -8.53
C ALA A 482 28.03 16.47 -9.70
N LYS A 483 28.28 16.93 -10.92
CA LYS A 483 28.28 16.10 -12.14
C LYS A 483 29.63 15.42 -12.44
N GLY A 484 30.60 15.53 -11.55
CA GLY A 484 31.95 14.97 -11.73
C GLY A 484 32.74 15.62 -12.86
N LEU A 485 32.45 16.88 -13.19
CA LEU A 485 33.18 17.69 -14.16
C LEU A 485 34.22 18.54 -13.46
N ASP A 486 35.37 18.74 -14.09
CA ASP A 486 36.42 19.64 -13.60
C ASP A 486 36.05 21.09 -13.94
N PRO A 487 35.73 21.94 -12.95
CA PRO A 487 35.26 23.29 -13.22
C PRO A 487 36.28 24.15 -13.97
N LYS A 488 37.59 23.88 -13.81
CA LYS A 488 38.66 24.64 -14.46
C LYS A 488 38.69 24.44 -15.98
N LYS A 489 38.10 23.35 -16.48
CA LYS A 489 38.06 23.03 -17.92
C LYS A 489 36.81 23.55 -18.61
N VAL A 490 35.87 24.15 -17.87
CA VAL A 490 34.57 24.56 -18.41
C VAL A 490 34.41 26.07 -18.33
N SER A 491 34.36 26.70 -19.50
CA SER A 491 34.19 28.15 -19.63
C SER A 491 32.72 28.56 -19.56
N THR A 492 32.47 29.79 -19.12
CA THR A 492 31.11 30.36 -19.06
C THR A 492 30.46 30.45 -20.46
N GLU A 493 31.24 30.77 -21.49
CA GLU A 493 30.75 30.82 -22.89
C GLU A 493 30.30 29.44 -23.40
N TYR A 494 30.97 28.38 -22.98
CA TYR A 494 30.56 27.02 -23.33
C TYR A 494 29.23 26.67 -22.67
N LEU A 495 29.08 26.93 -21.36
CA LEU A 495 27.82 26.70 -20.65
C LEU A 495 26.67 27.56 -21.18
N LYS A 496 26.94 28.78 -21.64
CA LYS A 496 25.94 29.62 -22.29
C LYS A 496 25.37 28.96 -23.55
N LYS A 497 26.20 28.30 -24.36
CA LYS A 497 25.73 27.53 -25.53
C LYS A 497 24.95 26.27 -25.13
N ILE A 498 25.35 25.61 -24.04
CA ILE A 498 24.63 24.47 -23.48
C ILE A 498 23.21 24.87 -23.04
N PHE A 499 23.07 25.92 -22.21
CA PHE A 499 21.76 26.38 -21.74
C PHE A 499 20.88 27.01 -22.83
N ALA A 500 21.47 27.52 -23.92
CA ALA A 500 20.72 28.01 -25.08
C ALA A 500 20.24 26.88 -26.02
N SER A 501 20.60 25.62 -25.76
CA SER A 501 20.25 24.48 -26.62
C SER A 501 18.82 24.00 -26.39
N ASP A 502 18.07 23.78 -27.47
CA ASP A 502 16.80 23.05 -27.41
C ASP A 502 17.05 21.55 -27.24
N LEU A 503 16.81 21.03 -26.03
CA LEU A 503 17.06 19.63 -25.69
C LEU A 503 16.11 18.65 -26.41
N ASN A 504 15.00 19.13 -26.97
CA ASN A 504 14.09 18.29 -27.76
C ASN A 504 14.56 18.11 -29.20
N ASN A 505 15.52 18.91 -29.66
CA ASN A 505 16.11 18.78 -30.99
C ASN A 505 17.38 17.92 -30.90
N PRO A 506 17.43 16.70 -31.50
CA PRO A 506 18.61 15.83 -31.46
C PRO A 506 19.87 16.46 -32.06
N LYS A 507 19.74 17.53 -32.85
CA LYS A 507 20.86 18.26 -33.47
C LYS A 507 21.27 19.51 -32.69
N SER A 508 20.69 19.77 -31.52
CA SER A 508 21.08 20.93 -30.71
C SER A 508 22.50 20.75 -30.16
N PHE A 509 23.17 21.87 -29.88
CA PHE A 509 24.57 21.88 -29.44
C PHE A 509 24.77 20.93 -28.25
N ALA A 510 23.97 21.04 -27.19
CA ALA A 510 24.03 20.15 -26.02
C ALA A 510 23.83 18.65 -26.35
N ASN A 511 22.96 18.30 -27.31
CA ASN A 511 22.72 16.91 -27.71
C ASN A 511 23.82 16.33 -28.62
N THR A 512 24.58 17.20 -29.31
CA THR A 512 25.70 16.80 -30.17
C THR A 512 27.04 16.74 -29.46
N GLU A 513 27.12 17.23 -28.22
CA GLU A 513 28.34 17.18 -27.42
C GLU A 513 28.68 15.75 -27.01
N SER A 514 29.99 15.46 -26.97
CA SER A 514 30.50 14.13 -26.64
C SER A 514 30.28 13.72 -25.18
N ASP A 515 30.16 14.71 -24.28
CA ASP A 515 29.91 14.48 -22.85
C ASP A 515 28.45 14.82 -22.51
N HIS A 516 27.62 13.77 -22.45
CA HIS A 516 26.18 13.86 -22.19
C HIS A 516 25.82 14.55 -20.87
N ARG A 517 26.76 14.67 -19.92
CA ARG A 517 26.52 15.33 -18.63
C ARG A 517 26.17 16.81 -18.79
N PHE A 518 26.60 17.47 -19.86
CA PHE A 518 26.22 18.86 -20.12
C PHE A 518 24.75 19.00 -20.53
N ALA A 519 24.22 18.06 -21.33
CA ALA A 519 22.78 18.01 -21.62
C ALA A 519 21.97 17.74 -20.35
N GLU A 520 22.45 16.86 -19.45
CA GLU A 520 21.82 16.63 -18.15
C GLU A 520 21.83 17.86 -17.24
N ILE A 521 22.90 18.67 -17.29
CA ILE A 521 22.95 19.95 -16.58
C ILE A 521 21.86 20.86 -17.12
N ALA A 522 21.81 21.10 -18.43
CA ALA A 522 20.75 21.94 -19.02
C ALA A 522 19.35 21.44 -18.67
N ALA A 523 19.11 20.13 -18.75
CA ALA A 523 17.83 19.49 -18.43
C ALA A 523 17.44 19.61 -16.95
N SER A 524 18.41 19.87 -16.07
CA SER A 524 18.17 20.03 -14.63
C SER A 524 17.64 21.41 -14.26
N PHE A 525 17.60 22.35 -15.21
CA PHE A 525 17.12 23.72 -15.01
C PHE A 525 15.86 23.98 -15.82
N ASN A 526 15.04 24.88 -15.30
CA ASN A 526 13.75 25.24 -15.85
C ASN A 526 13.83 26.63 -16.51
N PHE A 527 14.72 26.78 -17.49
CA PHE A 527 14.85 28.00 -18.27
C PHE A 527 14.11 27.87 -19.60
N ASP A 528 13.43 28.95 -20.01
CA ASP A 528 12.83 29.07 -21.34
C ASP A 528 13.90 29.32 -22.42
N SER A 529 13.48 29.37 -23.68
CA SER A 529 14.37 29.64 -24.81
C SER A 529 15.03 31.03 -24.79
N LYS A 530 14.57 31.94 -23.92
CA LYS A 530 15.15 33.27 -23.70
C LYS A 530 16.10 33.29 -22.50
N GLY A 531 16.23 32.17 -21.79
CA GLY A 531 17.08 32.01 -20.62
C GLY A 531 16.47 32.54 -19.33
N ASN A 532 15.16 32.77 -19.27
CA ASN A 532 14.45 33.14 -18.04
C ASN A 532 13.78 31.91 -17.43
N VAL A 533 13.52 31.93 -16.12
CA VAL A 533 12.78 30.83 -15.49
C VAL A 533 11.38 30.70 -16.09
N ALA A 534 11.03 29.49 -16.52
CA ALA A 534 9.72 29.17 -17.09
C ALA A 534 8.72 28.73 -16.00
N ARG A 535 7.41 28.84 -16.25
CA ARG A 535 6.42 28.18 -15.38
C ARG A 535 6.37 26.69 -15.69
N LEU A 536 6.51 25.86 -14.65
CA LEU A 536 6.41 24.41 -14.79
C LEU A 536 4.99 23.98 -15.17
N ALA A 537 4.87 23.00 -16.08
CA ALA A 537 3.59 22.38 -16.40
C ALA A 537 3.11 21.50 -15.23
N MET A 538 1.95 21.84 -14.66
CA MET A 538 1.38 21.19 -13.47
C MET A 538 0.01 20.56 -13.75
N VAL A 539 -0.36 19.59 -12.91
CA VAL A 539 -1.69 19.00 -12.77
C VAL A 539 -2.13 19.23 -11.34
N GLY A 540 -2.95 20.28 -11.12
CA GLY A 540 -3.24 20.78 -9.78
C GLY A 540 -1.92 21.10 -9.03
N PRO A 541 -1.71 20.58 -7.81
CA PRO A 541 -0.49 20.82 -7.01
C PRO A 541 0.75 20.02 -7.45
N GLN A 542 0.63 19.09 -8.40
CA GLN A 542 1.74 18.20 -8.78
C GLN A 542 2.31 18.48 -10.16
N LYS A 543 3.61 18.24 -10.35
CA LYS A 543 4.22 18.16 -11.68
C LYS A 543 3.88 16.82 -12.33
N GLN A 544 3.92 16.75 -13.65
CA GLN A 544 3.66 15.49 -14.37
C GLN A 544 4.56 14.32 -13.93
N VAL A 545 5.83 14.59 -13.59
CA VAL A 545 6.76 13.57 -13.08
C VAL A 545 6.41 13.18 -11.65
N GLN A 546 6.16 14.16 -10.77
CA GLN A 546 5.74 13.93 -9.38
C GLN A 546 4.41 13.16 -9.30
N LEU A 547 3.47 13.45 -10.20
CA LEU A 547 2.21 12.72 -10.32
C LEU A 547 2.44 11.23 -10.57
N ARG A 548 3.38 10.89 -11.47
CA ARG A 548 3.75 9.49 -11.74
C ARG A 548 4.47 8.86 -10.55
N GLU A 549 5.36 9.59 -9.89
CA GLU A 549 6.07 9.12 -8.70
C GLU A 549 5.11 8.84 -7.54
N THR A 550 4.15 9.72 -7.27
CA THR A 550 3.12 9.49 -6.25
C THR A 550 2.28 8.25 -6.56
N GLN A 551 1.90 8.05 -7.82
CA GLN A 551 1.17 6.85 -8.26
C GLN A 551 2.00 5.58 -8.06
N ALA A 552 3.27 5.58 -8.48
CA ALA A 552 4.17 4.45 -8.33
C ALA A 552 4.46 4.14 -6.85
N ASN A 553 4.66 5.17 -6.03
CA ASN A 553 4.92 5.01 -4.60
C ASN A 553 3.71 4.46 -3.85
N TYR A 554 2.49 4.93 -4.17
CA TYR A 554 1.25 4.37 -3.61
C TYR A 554 1.16 2.88 -3.89
N LEU A 555 1.31 2.50 -5.17
CA LEU A 555 1.26 1.11 -5.60
C LEU A 555 2.31 0.24 -4.92
N GLN A 556 3.53 0.75 -4.79
CA GLN A 556 4.61 0.06 -4.13
C GLN A 556 4.37 -0.07 -2.61
N GLN A 557 3.88 0.98 -1.95
CA GLN A 557 3.58 0.95 -0.52
C GLN A 557 2.41 0.02 -0.20
N SER A 558 1.36 -0.01 -1.04
CA SER A 558 0.26 -0.95 -0.92
C SER A 558 0.74 -2.40 -1.05
N LEU A 559 1.63 -2.68 -2.01
CA LEU A 559 2.27 -3.99 -2.13
C LEU A 559 3.07 -4.35 -0.86
N GLU A 560 3.89 -3.43 -0.35
CA GLU A 560 4.68 -3.63 0.88
C GLU A 560 3.78 -3.94 2.10
N GLN A 561 2.65 -3.25 2.23
CA GLN A 561 1.66 -3.49 3.29
C GLN A 561 0.99 -4.86 3.14
N GLN A 562 0.47 -5.18 1.95
CA GLN A 562 -0.17 -6.48 1.66
C GLN A 562 0.77 -7.67 1.94
N GLN A 563 2.03 -7.56 1.50
CA GLN A 563 3.01 -8.60 1.76
C GLN A 563 3.41 -8.63 3.25
N GLY A 564 3.38 -7.49 3.94
CA GLY A 564 3.63 -7.36 5.37
C GLY A 564 2.58 -7.98 6.27
N ASP A 565 1.30 -7.88 5.89
CA ASP A 565 0.19 -8.52 6.61
C ASP A 565 0.29 -10.05 6.55
N THR A 566 0.88 -10.56 5.46
CA THR A 566 1.17 -12.00 5.30
C THR A 566 2.48 -12.42 5.98
N ASN A 567 3.53 -11.59 5.86
CA ASN A 567 4.84 -11.84 6.46
C ASN A 567 5.57 -10.52 6.76
N PRO A 568 5.65 -10.10 8.04
CA PRO A 568 6.28 -8.84 8.44
C PRO A 568 7.76 -8.73 8.03
N GLY A 569 8.47 -9.86 7.91
CA GLY A 569 9.85 -9.90 7.42
C GLY A 569 9.96 -9.51 5.95
N VAL A 570 8.98 -9.85 5.12
CA VAL A 570 8.98 -9.46 3.70
C VAL A 570 8.83 -7.95 3.56
N ARG A 571 7.96 -7.33 4.36
CA ARG A 571 7.80 -5.87 4.41
C ARG A 571 9.09 -5.16 4.80
N LEU A 572 9.76 -5.64 5.85
CA LEU A 572 11.05 -5.09 6.28
C LEU A 572 12.11 -5.17 5.18
N ALA A 573 12.15 -6.29 4.44
CA ALA A 573 13.09 -6.47 3.35
C ALA A 573 12.83 -5.52 2.17
N LEU A 574 11.57 -5.40 1.73
CA LEU A 574 11.18 -4.50 0.64
C LEU A 574 11.39 -3.02 1.02
N TYR A 575 11.05 -2.66 2.26
CA TYR A 575 11.28 -1.33 2.80
C TYR A 575 12.78 -0.97 2.77
N PHE A 576 13.64 -1.87 3.24
CA PHE A 576 15.09 -1.67 3.21
C PHE A 576 15.61 -1.59 1.76
N GLN A 577 15.11 -2.43 0.86
CA GLN A 577 15.48 -2.40 -0.56
C GLN A 577 15.18 -1.04 -1.19
N ARG A 578 14.03 -0.43 -0.88
CA ARG A 578 13.65 0.90 -1.33
C ARG A 578 14.59 1.98 -0.80
N LYS A 579 14.90 1.94 0.50
CA LYS A 579 15.71 2.97 1.17
C LYS A 579 17.21 2.80 1.00
N ALA A 580 17.71 1.65 0.54
CA ALA A 580 19.13 1.33 0.47
C ALA A 580 19.98 2.37 -0.29
N GLY A 581 19.46 2.92 -1.39
CA GLY A 581 20.17 3.93 -2.19
C GLY A 581 20.28 5.31 -1.53
N GLU A 582 19.46 5.58 -0.51
CA GLU A 582 19.45 6.85 0.25
C GLU A 582 20.40 6.81 1.47
N ILE A 583 20.89 5.63 1.85
CA ILE A 583 21.73 5.43 3.04
C ILE A 583 23.17 5.87 2.74
N THR A 584 23.64 6.89 3.45
CA THR A 584 24.98 7.49 3.26
C THR A 584 25.89 7.33 4.47
N SER A 585 25.33 6.96 5.62
CA SER A 585 26.06 6.75 6.86
C SER A 585 25.45 5.61 7.70
N ALA A 586 26.25 5.07 8.63
CA ALA A 586 25.76 4.14 9.64
C ALA A 586 24.62 4.72 10.50
N TYR A 587 24.61 6.04 10.70
CA TYR A 587 23.57 6.72 11.47
C TYR A 587 22.22 6.72 10.76
N ASP A 588 22.18 6.72 9.43
CA ASP A 588 20.94 6.65 8.66
C ASP A 588 20.21 5.31 8.89
N ILE A 589 20.97 4.21 9.04
CA ILE A 589 20.43 2.89 9.39
C ILE A 589 19.91 2.88 10.82
N LEU A 590 20.62 3.52 11.75
CA LEU A 590 20.28 3.49 13.18
C LEU A 590 19.12 4.44 13.53
N ALA A 591 18.93 5.50 12.75
CA ALA A 591 17.85 6.48 12.93
C ALA A 591 16.47 5.93 12.51
N ASP A 592 16.43 4.92 11.63
CA ASP A 592 15.20 4.29 11.18
C ASP A 592 14.99 2.93 11.86
N LYS A 593 13.82 2.75 12.48
CA LYS A 593 13.50 1.53 13.24
C LYS A 593 13.52 0.27 12.36
N ALA A 594 12.96 0.35 11.15
CA ALA A 594 12.88 -0.77 10.23
C ALA A 594 14.26 -1.11 9.66
N LEU A 595 15.05 -0.10 9.27
CA LEU A 595 16.42 -0.32 8.78
C LEU A 595 17.33 -0.92 9.86
N SER A 596 17.21 -0.42 11.09
CA SER A 596 17.94 -0.92 12.25
C SER A 596 17.55 -2.36 12.61
N GLU A 597 16.27 -2.71 12.48
CA GLU A 597 15.77 -4.08 12.70
C GLU A 597 16.28 -5.06 11.64
N VAL A 598 16.28 -4.66 10.37
CA VAL A 598 16.86 -5.46 9.27
C VAL A 598 18.35 -5.69 9.53
N PHE A 599 19.09 -4.64 9.90
CA PHE A 599 20.50 -4.75 10.24
C PHE A 599 20.75 -5.73 11.39
N ARG A 600 20.10 -5.53 12.55
CA ARG A 600 20.28 -6.40 13.73
C ARG A 600 19.96 -7.86 13.39
N THR A 601 18.86 -8.10 12.67
CA THR A 601 18.43 -9.45 12.30
C THR A 601 19.41 -10.11 11.34
N THR A 602 19.89 -9.40 10.33
CA THR A 602 20.83 -9.93 9.32
C THR A 602 22.13 -10.44 9.92
N PHE A 603 22.61 -9.76 10.96
CA PHE A 603 23.88 -10.08 11.64
C PHE A 603 23.69 -10.79 12.98
N ASN A 604 22.47 -11.22 13.31
CA ASN A 604 22.13 -11.89 14.56
C ASN A 604 22.56 -11.12 15.82
N LEU A 605 22.37 -9.81 15.81
CA LEU A 605 22.74 -8.93 16.93
C LEU A 605 21.61 -8.85 17.95
N PRO A 606 21.91 -8.88 19.26
CA PRO A 606 20.89 -8.84 20.30
C PRO A 606 20.22 -7.46 20.37
N ASP A 607 18.94 -7.43 20.76
CA ASP A 607 18.18 -6.18 20.86
C ASP A 607 18.71 -5.25 21.98
N SER A 608 19.42 -5.80 22.97
CA SER A 608 20.15 -5.03 24.00
C SER A 608 21.25 -4.12 23.43
N MET A 609 21.70 -4.37 22.19
CA MET A 609 22.65 -3.52 21.50
C MET A 609 22.13 -2.09 21.29
N ALA A 610 20.80 -1.92 21.20
CA ALA A 610 20.16 -0.60 21.05
C ALA A 610 20.35 0.30 22.29
N ALA A 611 20.71 -0.27 23.45
CA ALA A 611 20.98 0.48 24.68
C ALA A 611 22.41 1.05 24.76
N MET A 612 23.30 0.70 23.81
CA MET A 612 24.67 1.22 23.80
C MET A 612 24.73 2.66 23.27
N PRO A 613 25.82 3.42 23.55
CA PRO A 613 26.03 4.72 22.92
C PRO A 613 26.01 4.64 21.39
N ILE A 614 25.34 5.60 20.75
CA ILE A 614 25.07 5.60 19.30
C ILE A 614 26.35 5.51 18.44
N ASP A 615 27.45 6.14 18.87
CA ASP A 615 28.73 6.09 18.16
C ASP A 615 29.38 4.70 18.20
N GLN A 616 29.13 3.90 19.24
CA GLN A 616 29.59 2.52 19.31
C GLN A 616 28.73 1.63 18.43
N GLN A 617 27.41 1.88 18.39
CA GLN A 617 26.51 1.19 17.46
C GLN A 617 26.91 1.48 15.99
N ALA A 618 27.22 2.73 15.65
CA ALA A 618 27.67 3.12 14.32
C ALA A 618 28.96 2.38 13.90
N LYS A 619 29.94 2.24 14.81
CA LYS A 619 31.15 1.42 14.56
C LYS A 619 30.84 -0.05 14.31
N PHE A 620 29.83 -0.61 14.98
CA PHE A 620 29.39 -1.97 14.69
C PHE A 620 28.77 -2.07 13.28
N VAL A 621 27.94 -1.10 12.90
CA VAL A 621 27.38 -1.02 11.54
C VAL A 621 28.49 -0.97 10.50
N ASP A 622 29.47 -0.08 10.64
CA ASP A 622 30.60 0.05 9.72
C ASP A 622 31.49 -1.20 9.65
N LYS A 623 31.57 -1.96 10.76
CA LYS A 623 32.33 -3.22 10.83
C LYS A 623 31.64 -4.36 10.08
N PHE A 624 30.31 -4.45 10.17
CA PHE A 624 29.52 -5.54 9.57
C PHE A 624 29.05 -5.23 8.15
N MET A 625 28.96 -3.96 7.78
CA MET A 625 28.44 -3.51 6.50
C MET A 625 29.20 -2.30 5.99
N LYS A 626 29.67 -2.39 4.74
CA LYS A 626 30.23 -1.23 4.04
C LYS A 626 29.08 -0.43 3.45
N ILE A 627 28.82 0.78 3.98
CA ILE A 627 27.72 1.63 3.52
C ILE A 627 27.74 1.87 2.00
N LYS A 628 28.93 2.02 1.41
CA LYS A 628 29.12 2.16 -0.05
C LYS A 628 28.57 0.99 -0.88
N ASP A 629 28.42 -0.19 -0.28
CA ASP A 629 27.89 -1.37 -0.96
C ASP A 629 26.35 -1.34 -1.07
N LEU A 630 25.67 -0.47 -0.32
CA LEU A 630 24.22 -0.28 -0.40
C LEU A 630 23.76 0.49 -1.65
N SER A 631 24.69 1.17 -2.32
CA SER A 631 24.44 1.78 -3.63
C SER A 631 24.42 0.76 -4.78
N ASP A 632 24.84 -0.49 -4.53
CA ASP A 632 24.84 -1.58 -5.52
C ASP A 632 23.61 -2.49 -5.30
N PRO A 633 22.60 -2.45 -6.18
CA PRO A 633 21.37 -3.22 -6.03
C PRO A 633 21.61 -4.73 -5.88
N ALA A 634 22.64 -5.29 -6.51
CA ALA A 634 22.94 -6.72 -6.41
C ALA A 634 23.53 -7.10 -5.04
N LYS A 635 24.23 -6.18 -4.38
CA LYS A 635 24.73 -6.38 -3.01
C LYS A 635 23.63 -6.21 -1.99
N VAL A 636 22.73 -5.24 -2.20
CA VAL A 636 21.51 -5.07 -1.40
C VAL A 636 20.65 -6.33 -1.47
N GLU A 637 20.46 -6.89 -2.66
CA GLU A 637 19.71 -8.13 -2.84
C GLU A 637 20.31 -9.31 -2.06
N LYS A 638 21.63 -9.49 -2.12
CA LYS A 638 22.33 -10.52 -1.33
C LYS A 638 22.20 -10.30 0.17
N LEU A 639 22.32 -9.06 0.62
CA LEU A 639 22.14 -8.67 2.03
C LEU A 639 20.73 -9.04 2.50
N LEU A 640 19.72 -8.72 1.71
CA LEU A 640 18.32 -8.97 2.06
C LEU A 640 17.91 -10.44 1.91
N GLY A 641 18.58 -11.19 1.03
CA GLY A 641 18.53 -12.65 1.05
C GLY A 641 19.04 -13.20 2.38
N ARG A 642 20.17 -12.68 2.89
CA ARG A 642 20.67 -13.08 4.22
C ARG A 642 19.73 -12.64 5.33
N PHE A 643 19.23 -11.41 5.31
CA PHE A 643 18.23 -10.91 6.27
C PHE A 643 17.03 -11.85 6.35
N SER A 644 16.43 -12.17 5.20
CA SER A 644 15.20 -12.94 5.12
C SER A 644 15.38 -14.35 5.69
N ALA A 645 16.52 -15.00 5.40
CA ALA A 645 16.87 -16.29 6.00
C ALA A 645 17.08 -16.21 7.52
N MET A 646 17.74 -15.15 8.00
CA MET A 646 17.97 -14.94 9.43
C MET A 646 16.69 -14.56 10.18
N TYR A 647 15.79 -13.83 9.52
CA TYR A 647 14.48 -13.48 10.05
C TYR A 647 13.62 -14.73 10.23
N ASP A 648 13.64 -15.65 9.25
CA ASP A 648 12.98 -16.96 9.36
C ASP A 648 13.53 -17.79 10.53
N VAL A 649 14.86 -17.77 10.75
CA VAL A 649 15.51 -18.47 11.87
C VAL A 649 15.13 -17.84 13.21
N LYS A 650 15.14 -16.51 13.33
CA LYS A 650 14.82 -15.79 14.57
C LYS A 650 13.34 -15.94 14.96
N ASN A 651 12.43 -15.92 13.97
CA ASN A 651 10.98 -15.95 14.20
C ASN A 651 10.35 -17.36 14.06
N GLY A 652 11.13 -18.36 13.63
CA GLY A 652 10.70 -19.75 13.48
C GLY A 652 10.56 -20.54 14.78
N GLN A 653 10.87 -19.97 15.95
CA GLN A 653 10.76 -20.64 17.25
C GLN A 653 9.33 -20.71 17.82
N SER A 654 8.34 -20.10 17.16
CA SER A 654 6.93 -20.18 17.54
C SER A 654 6.18 -21.39 16.97
N ILE A 655 6.84 -22.24 16.17
CA ILE A 655 6.25 -23.49 15.69
C ILE A 655 6.58 -24.55 16.74
N GLY A 656 5.54 -25.00 17.45
CA GLY A 656 5.61 -26.03 18.48
C GLY A 656 6.45 -27.24 18.06
N GLN A 657 7.10 -27.83 19.04
CA GLN A 657 7.95 -29.03 18.95
C GLN A 657 7.57 -29.96 17.79
N GLY A 658 8.44 -30.07 16.77
CA GLY A 658 8.41 -31.21 15.86
C GLY A 658 8.87 -30.99 14.43
N GLN A 659 8.79 -29.80 13.83
CA GLN A 659 9.10 -29.67 12.39
C GLN A 659 9.77 -28.33 12.02
N SER A 660 11.11 -28.30 12.06
CA SER A 660 11.87 -27.27 11.36
C SER A 660 11.81 -27.52 9.84
N PRO A 661 11.46 -26.54 8.99
CA PRO A 661 11.50 -26.67 7.52
C PRO A 661 12.88 -27.06 6.96
N LEU A 662 13.95 -26.74 7.71
CA LEU A 662 15.31 -27.22 7.45
C LEU A 662 15.41 -28.75 7.55
N LEU A 663 14.72 -29.42 8.49
CA LEU A 663 14.77 -30.89 8.66
C LEU A 663 14.07 -31.64 7.51
N ASN A 664 13.06 -31.05 6.88
CA ASN A 664 12.43 -31.63 5.68
C ASN A 664 13.34 -31.52 4.43
N LEU A 665 14.24 -30.53 4.40
CA LEU A 665 15.29 -30.48 3.38
C LEU A 665 16.39 -31.53 3.63
N PHE A 666 16.57 -31.98 4.87
CA PHE A 666 17.56 -33.00 5.26
C PHE A 666 17.05 -34.45 5.20
N GLN A 667 15.73 -34.70 5.14
CA GLN A 667 15.16 -36.06 5.17
C GLN A 667 14.61 -36.58 3.84
N GLY A 668 14.59 -35.76 2.79
CA GLY A 668 13.87 -36.05 1.55
C GLY A 668 14.71 -36.52 0.36
N SER A 669 15.67 -37.44 0.50
CA SER A 669 16.15 -38.29 -0.60
C SER A 669 17.28 -39.22 -0.15
N GLY A 670 17.04 -40.53 -0.20
CA GLY A 670 18.06 -41.55 0.03
C GLY A 670 19.11 -41.59 -1.08
N SER A 671 20.24 -40.92 -0.86
CA SER A 671 21.53 -41.22 -1.46
C SER A 671 22.59 -40.49 -0.63
N GLY A 672 23.56 -41.23 -0.06
CA GLY A 672 24.53 -40.72 0.91
C GLY A 672 25.23 -39.44 0.45
N LEU A 673 25.35 -38.48 1.36
CA LEU A 673 26.08 -37.23 1.16
C LEU A 673 27.59 -37.52 1.01
N SER A 674 28.23 -36.97 -0.02
CA SER A 674 29.68 -37.02 -0.22
C SER A 674 30.42 -36.11 0.77
N ASP A 675 31.62 -36.50 1.22
CA ASP A 675 32.49 -35.73 2.13
C ASP A 675 32.76 -34.28 1.67
N SER A 676 32.67 -34.03 0.36
CA SER A 676 32.74 -32.68 -0.24
C SER A 676 31.66 -31.72 0.28
N THR A 677 30.48 -32.22 0.63
CA THR A 677 29.36 -31.41 1.15
C THR A 677 29.56 -31.04 2.62
N TYR A 678 30.15 -31.93 3.42
CA TYR A 678 30.56 -31.62 4.80
C TYR A 678 31.65 -30.54 4.82
N LEU A 679 32.59 -30.56 3.86
CA LEU A 679 33.65 -29.56 3.75
C LEU A 679 33.13 -28.18 3.30
N ALA A 680 32.07 -28.14 2.49
CA ALA A 680 31.41 -26.89 2.09
C ALA A 680 30.67 -26.22 3.26
N ILE A 681 30.05 -27.01 4.15
CA ILE A 681 29.36 -26.53 5.36
C ILE A 681 30.36 -26.01 6.40
N ALA A 682 31.53 -26.65 6.53
CA ALA A 682 32.59 -26.17 7.43
C ALA A 682 33.15 -24.79 7.01
N LYS A 683 33.22 -24.52 5.70
CA LYS A 683 33.71 -23.24 5.16
C LYS A 683 32.71 -22.08 5.29
N LEU A 684 31.41 -22.36 5.40
CA LEU A 684 30.37 -21.34 5.62
C LEU A 684 30.32 -20.82 7.07
N ARG A 685 30.93 -21.53 8.02
CA ARG A 685 31.05 -21.08 9.42
C ARG A 685 32.30 -20.24 9.70
N SER A 686 33.21 -20.09 8.74
CA SER A 686 34.54 -19.52 8.99
C SER A 686 34.87 -18.21 8.24
N HIS A 687 33.90 -17.47 7.69
CA HIS A 687 34.15 -16.14 7.10
C HIS A 687 33.02 -15.14 7.34
#